data_AF-A0A4V2S5P4-F1
#
_entry.id   AF-A0A4V2S5P4-F1
#
_cell.length_a   1.000
_cell.length_b   1.000
_cell.length_c   1.000
_cell.angle_alpha   90.00
_cell.angle_beta   90.00
_cell.angle_gamma   90.00
#
_symmetry.space_group_name_H-M   'P 1'
#
loop_
_entity.id
_entity.type
_entity.pdbx_description
1 polymer ?
#
loop_
_entity_poly.entity_id
_entity_poly.type
_entity_poly.pdbx_seq_one_letter_code
_entity_poly.pdbx_strand_id
1 'polypeptide(L)'
;MTALTRIASLPVPQCRCVRVSPDGTSVLTVGAGAVQMWDAASGQLGWSRPWAAMAEFPVEAVWSGGGDTVTLVADARLGLLDAFSGADRPLPDELAGRTDITATALSTIEPTLAVGTQEGIVLLWQQDTGRVLRLRGGGDPVTALAWRPTTNELCVAKPRSLQLWEPANEVMISSMHVGDIHPLRLVWTPDGDLIMVMGLAEVRALSAATRADSAPPLATRGRPTGLGVSRTGATLLVGMPDGSVELLDRRLHRPDVTAGAQAAAVIEAACLHVNDTGLVAVRAGPDSVGLYTLPDTQRPARDQHRTVTLRRWAAGVARSAGGTPEEPPPAPVPTTVARKSGFAWADDGWYRHATNSGRVHRFTGDGGKLWKAEVGTGPMATGAGYVAVGTAGDEIVVLDGTTGTQVITVRGTGAASLSSCGMAVAVPNRRDLAVVDLLGERRARNVPVPDRTGDPCWSPDGTLLAAPTANGVLVWDGESLERLRRLDVGASRRSGVLAFSPDGGYLALARSDGPVAMWNTATWRAEQPTIPSGPWSGEVLAWSPDSRLLAVPAPRPIGAVDLWDVQRGQTVMTIPPAPDGRKPVVGVCWAADGRFAVVHDEGTVVSWTITLPARATGERVPPQQLPALVAATAAVGTMVSVPVLVDLFSLLLGQDAGRLDELSRHPGVTMLRGLRWPADAVVGLAVLVAAGLPAAEDTLPPDQATQEELHAAVEQAMEGVSTVSQAYEPPMAALLVELDRIDDSVIVLATLLGPDAVAAAPDVLARVRSQSFGGWSLAPRQQRLLGLRSMLRADGRSQGHGVGDTRAGIARHGELPSLLPSQLASPREVLAAKMSRDELLFRTRQGGLAVEAQPVVLVVDDTAAAFGTVGVTLRIVANLLAGMAIRQRRRCALVLLGSADVTFLAEMADLVHLWAGGSVERPNLPAALAAAGTAAAQLSDVLGGLPRLVVLTHPYLDCPTRPGLHVIRVHYPGLPTGDPAPRTHVLAPAAGPAEIHEVIGAVLTDRT
;
A
#
# COMPACT_ATOMS: atom_id res chain seq x y z
N MET A 1 29.04 -8.88 -30.97
CA MET A 1 28.26 -9.50 -29.87
C MET A 1 26.83 -8.99 -29.93
N THR A 2 26.08 -9.40 -30.96
CA THR A 2 24.73 -8.90 -31.29
C THR A 2 23.72 -10.02 -31.05
N ALA A 3 23.54 -10.41 -29.78
CA ALA A 3 22.53 -11.38 -29.39
C ALA A 3 21.52 -10.72 -28.45
N LEU A 4 20.23 -10.92 -28.73
CA LEU A 4 19.16 -10.59 -27.79
C LEU A 4 19.36 -11.41 -26.52
N THR A 5 19.50 -10.76 -25.38
CA THR A 5 19.66 -11.45 -24.10
C THR A 5 18.29 -11.60 -23.45
N ARG A 6 17.82 -12.85 -23.30
CA ARG A 6 16.51 -13.12 -22.65
C ARG A 6 16.62 -12.87 -21.15
N ILE A 7 15.71 -12.06 -20.62
CA ILE A 7 15.62 -11.70 -19.20
C ILE A 7 14.55 -12.53 -18.50
N ALA A 8 13.39 -12.67 -19.13
CA ALA A 8 12.25 -13.37 -18.54
C ALA A 8 11.38 -14.06 -19.59
N SER A 9 10.48 -14.92 -19.11
CA SER A 9 9.45 -15.57 -19.91
C SER A 9 8.12 -15.52 -19.17
N LEU A 10 7.09 -14.98 -19.81
CA LEU A 10 5.74 -14.89 -19.28
C LEU A 10 4.87 -16.01 -19.89
N PRO A 11 4.15 -16.81 -19.09
CA PRO A 11 3.27 -17.86 -19.58
C PRO A 11 1.94 -17.26 -20.03
N VAL A 12 1.82 -16.93 -21.32
CA VAL A 12 0.64 -16.28 -21.88
C VAL A 12 0.08 -17.11 -23.03
N PRO A 13 -0.95 -17.95 -22.80
CA PRO A 13 -1.56 -18.75 -23.84
C PRO A 13 -2.18 -17.85 -24.92
N GLN A 14 -1.87 -18.13 -26.18
CA GLN A 14 -2.44 -17.43 -27.34
C GLN A 14 -2.30 -15.89 -27.27
N CYS A 15 -1.12 -15.39 -26.91
CA CYS A 15 -0.84 -13.95 -26.90
C CYS A 15 -1.04 -13.31 -28.29
N ARG A 16 -1.86 -12.25 -28.35
CA ARG A 16 -2.21 -11.48 -29.56
C ARG A 16 -1.58 -10.09 -29.57
N CYS A 17 -1.44 -9.46 -28.40
CA CYS A 17 -0.76 -8.18 -28.25
C CYS A 17 0.14 -8.18 -27.01
N VAL A 18 1.33 -7.60 -27.13
CA VAL A 18 2.23 -7.34 -26.00
C VAL A 18 2.70 -5.90 -26.03
N ARG A 19 2.68 -5.22 -24.88
CA ARG A 19 3.23 -3.87 -24.72
C ARG A 19 3.97 -3.77 -23.40
N VAL A 20 5.14 -3.15 -23.44
CA VAL A 20 5.92 -2.85 -22.25
C VAL A 20 5.60 -1.42 -21.84
N SER A 21 5.50 -1.17 -20.54
CA SER A 21 5.29 0.17 -20.00
C SER A 21 6.45 1.11 -20.40
N PRO A 22 6.22 2.43 -20.48
CA PRO A 22 7.26 3.40 -20.82
C PRO A 22 8.49 3.33 -19.90
N ASP A 23 8.29 3.03 -18.61
CA ASP A 23 9.35 2.87 -17.61
C ASP A 23 10.03 1.48 -17.64
N GLY A 24 9.50 0.53 -18.41
CA GLY A 24 10.01 -0.83 -18.54
C GLY A 24 9.81 -1.72 -17.31
N THR A 25 8.94 -1.33 -16.38
CA THR A 25 8.69 -2.10 -15.16
C THR A 25 7.51 -3.05 -15.27
N SER A 26 6.61 -2.85 -16.23
CA SER A 26 5.41 -3.65 -16.41
C SER A 26 5.23 -4.08 -17.86
N VAL A 27 4.58 -5.22 -18.05
CA VAL A 27 4.27 -5.78 -19.37
C VAL A 27 2.79 -6.09 -19.42
N LEU A 28 2.09 -5.45 -20.34
CA LEU A 28 0.71 -5.74 -20.67
C LEU A 28 0.68 -6.80 -21.77
N THR A 29 -0.10 -7.86 -21.56
CA THR A 29 -0.36 -8.88 -22.57
C THR A 29 -1.85 -9.06 -22.77
N VAL A 30 -2.27 -9.13 -24.04
CA VAL A 30 -3.66 -9.44 -24.40
C VAL A 30 -3.67 -10.79 -25.10
N GLY A 31 -4.34 -11.76 -24.48
CA GLY A 31 -4.58 -13.09 -25.03
C GLY A 31 -6.00 -13.27 -25.58
N ALA A 32 -6.36 -14.50 -25.96
CA ALA A 32 -7.68 -14.82 -26.52
C ALA A 32 -8.84 -14.69 -25.51
N GLY A 33 -8.57 -14.67 -24.20
CA GLY A 33 -9.61 -14.61 -23.16
C GLY A 33 -9.36 -13.61 -22.02
N ALA A 34 -8.20 -12.96 -21.98
CA ALA A 34 -7.86 -12.04 -20.89
C ALA A 34 -6.82 -10.98 -21.31
N VAL A 35 -6.91 -9.82 -20.66
CA VAL A 35 -5.86 -8.81 -20.59
C VAL A 35 -5.15 -8.98 -19.25
N GLN A 36 -3.82 -9.10 -19.29
CA GLN A 36 -3.00 -9.39 -18.12
C GLN A 36 -1.89 -8.37 -17.98
N MET A 37 -1.62 -7.96 -16.74
CA MET A 37 -0.50 -7.10 -16.40
C MET A 37 0.53 -7.89 -15.62
N TRP A 38 1.78 -7.84 -16.07
CA TRP A 38 2.90 -8.56 -15.50
C TRP A 38 3.96 -7.59 -15.00
N ASP A 39 4.65 -7.95 -13.94
CA ASP A 39 5.87 -7.26 -13.54
C ASP A 39 7.04 -7.73 -14.41
N ALA A 40 7.77 -6.79 -15.03
CA ALA A 40 8.80 -7.09 -16.01
C ALA A 40 10.07 -7.70 -15.40
N ALA A 41 10.33 -7.44 -14.12
CA ALA A 41 11.53 -7.89 -13.43
C ALA A 41 11.35 -9.29 -12.82
N SER A 42 10.23 -9.50 -12.12
CA SER A 42 9.92 -10.77 -11.44
C SER A 42 9.19 -11.76 -12.37
N GLY A 43 8.53 -11.27 -13.42
CA GLY A 43 7.66 -12.09 -14.26
C GLY A 43 6.35 -12.51 -13.57
N GLN A 44 6.02 -11.94 -12.41
CA GLN A 44 4.78 -12.24 -11.70
C GLN A 44 3.58 -11.51 -12.30
N LEU A 45 2.41 -12.15 -12.20
CA LEU A 45 1.15 -11.58 -12.63
C LEU A 45 0.66 -10.57 -11.60
N GLY A 46 0.50 -9.31 -12.00
CA GLY A 46 -0.05 -8.24 -11.15
C GLY A 46 -1.58 -8.29 -11.10
N TRP A 47 -2.23 -8.28 -12.26
CA TRP A 47 -3.68 -8.44 -12.37
C TRP A 47 -4.07 -9.09 -13.70
N SER A 48 -5.24 -9.70 -13.75
CA SER A 48 -5.79 -10.36 -14.93
C SER A 48 -7.27 -10.05 -15.06
N ARG A 49 -7.65 -9.49 -16.21
CA ARG A 49 -9.02 -9.11 -16.52
C ARG A 49 -9.57 -9.95 -17.67
N PRO A 50 -10.77 -10.56 -17.54
CA PRO A 50 -11.41 -11.25 -18.64
C PRO A 50 -11.64 -10.31 -19.82
N TRP A 51 -11.32 -10.78 -21.02
CA TRP A 51 -11.51 -10.03 -22.25
C TRP A 51 -11.98 -10.97 -23.36
N ALA A 52 -13.19 -10.75 -23.85
CA ALA A 52 -13.75 -11.49 -24.97
C ALA A 52 -13.46 -10.73 -26.26
N ALA A 53 -12.28 -10.96 -26.85
CA ALA A 53 -12.00 -10.51 -28.22
C ALA A 53 -12.40 -11.62 -29.20
N MET A 54 -13.06 -11.27 -30.30
CA MET A 54 -13.23 -12.22 -31.40
C MET A 54 -11.87 -12.53 -32.03
N ALA A 55 -11.62 -13.80 -32.34
CA ALA A 55 -10.34 -14.27 -32.88
C ALA A 55 -9.96 -13.63 -34.24
N GLU A 56 -10.91 -13.03 -34.95
CA GLU A 56 -10.75 -12.56 -36.33
C GLU A 56 -10.24 -11.11 -36.47
N PHE A 57 -10.30 -10.28 -35.41
CA PHE A 57 -9.93 -8.85 -35.49
C PHE A 57 -8.59 -8.54 -34.81
N PRO A 58 -7.76 -7.63 -35.36
CA PRO A 58 -6.48 -7.25 -34.76
C PRO A 58 -6.67 -6.53 -33.42
N VAL A 59 -5.78 -6.82 -32.46
CA VAL A 59 -5.76 -6.21 -31.13
C VAL A 59 -4.55 -5.30 -31.00
N GLU A 60 -4.76 -4.09 -30.51
CA GLU A 60 -3.70 -3.12 -30.21
C GLU A 60 -3.88 -2.56 -28.81
N ALA A 61 -2.75 -2.30 -28.14
CA ALA A 61 -2.72 -1.65 -26.84
C ALA A 61 -1.72 -0.50 -26.88
N VAL A 62 -2.03 0.59 -26.20
CA VAL A 62 -1.22 1.80 -26.18
C VAL A 62 -1.20 2.35 -24.75
N TRP A 63 -0.02 2.49 -24.18
CA TRP A 63 0.19 3.12 -22.88
C TRP A 63 0.01 4.63 -22.98
N SER A 64 -0.39 5.30 -21.89
CA SER A 64 -0.21 6.74 -21.73
C SER A 64 1.26 7.08 -21.50
N GLY A 65 1.65 8.34 -21.75
CA GLY A 65 3.04 8.78 -21.58
C GLY A 65 3.51 8.69 -20.12
N GLY A 66 2.58 8.79 -19.17
CA GLY A 66 2.84 8.61 -17.73
C GLY A 66 2.76 7.16 -17.24
N GLY A 67 2.31 6.22 -18.08
CA GLY A 67 2.14 4.81 -17.70
C GLY A 67 0.96 4.52 -16.77
N ASP A 68 0.04 5.47 -16.59
CA ASP A 68 -1.11 5.38 -15.68
C ASP A 68 -2.35 4.75 -16.31
N THR A 69 -2.48 4.86 -17.63
CA THR A 69 -3.61 4.30 -18.37
C THR A 69 -3.15 3.53 -19.58
N VAL A 70 -3.98 2.57 -19.98
CA VAL A 70 -3.79 1.77 -21.19
C VAL A 70 -5.03 1.90 -22.03
N THR A 71 -4.87 2.40 -23.25
CA THR A 71 -5.92 2.35 -24.25
C THR A 71 -5.83 1.01 -24.98
N LEU A 72 -6.92 0.24 -24.94
CA LEU A 72 -7.09 -0.99 -25.68
C LEU A 72 -7.97 -0.76 -26.90
N VAL A 73 -7.56 -1.32 -28.04
CA VAL A 73 -8.36 -1.38 -29.26
C VAL A 73 -8.52 -2.83 -29.67
N ALA A 74 -9.75 -3.32 -29.63
CA ALA A 74 -10.12 -4.65 -30.13
C ALA A 74 -11.54 -4.59 -30.71
N ASP A 75 -11.83 -5.41 -31.73
CA ASP A 75 -13.14 -5.47 -32.40
C ASP A 75 -13.64 -4.08 -32.85
N ALA A 76 -12.70 -3.22 -33.29
CA ALA A 76 -12.93 -1.82 -33.69
C ALA A 76 -13.52 -0.91 -32.59
N ARG A 77 -13.48 -1.34 -31.32
CA ARG A 77 -13.89 -0.58 -30.14
C ARG A 77 -12.68 -0.11 -29.35
N LEU A 78 -12.83 1.01 -28.65
CA LEU A 78 -11.82 1.57 -27.75
C LEU A 78 -12.25 1.35 -26.30
N GLY A 79 -11.33 0.87 -25.49
CA GLY A 79 -11.47 0.79 -24.03
C GLY A 79 -10.31 1.52 -23.38
N LEU A 80 -10.59 2.24 -22.29
CA LEU A 80 -9.57 2.88 -21.48
C LEU A 80 -9.48 2.15 -20.14
N LEU A 81 -8.31 1.57 -19.87
CA LEU A 81 -8.04 0.87 -18.65
C LEU A 81 -7.13 1.70 -17.76
N ASP A 82 -7.37 1.65 -16.46
CA ASP A 82 -6.37 1.98 -15.47
C ASP A 82 -5.26 0.92 -15.50
N ALA A 83 -4.00 1.35 -15.65
CA ALA A 83 -2.89 0.43 -15.76
C ALA A 83 -2.61 -0.37 -14.48
N PHE A 84 -3.05 0.14 -13.32
CA PHE A 84 -2.76 -0.45 -12.02
C PHE A 84 -3.86 -1.38 -11.53
N SER A 85 -5.12 -1.02 -11.73
CA SER A 85 -6.26 -1.83 -11.29
C SER A 85 -6.87 -2.69 -12.40
N GLY A 86 -6.63 -2.35 -13.67
CA GLY A 86 -7.35 -2.94 -14.80
C GLY A 86 -8.81 -2.48 -14.90
N ALA A 87 -9.24 -1.53 -14.06
CA ALA A 87 -10.60 -0.99 -14.06
C ALA A 87 -10.86 -0.11 -15.29
N ASP A 88 -12.12 -0.05 -15.72
CA ASP A 88 -12.54 0.83 -16.80
C ASP A 88 -12.51 2.29 -16.37
N ARG A 89 -11.92 3.13 -17.22
CA ARG A 89 -12.04 4.58 -17.11
C ARG A 89 -12.98 5.10 -18.20
N PRO A 90 -13.76 6.16 -17.89
CA PRO A 90 -14.66 6.75 -18.88
C PRO A 90 -13.87 7.35 -20.03
N LEU A 91 -14.31 7.04 -21.26
CA LEU A 91 -13.86 7.69 -22.47
C LEU A 91 -14.72 8.91 -22.78
N PRO A 92 -14.19 9.93 -23.48
CA PRO A 92 -15.02 11.00 -24.01
C PRO A 92 -16.13 10.46 -24.91
N ASP A 93 -17.31 11.06 -24.87
CA ASP A 93 -18.49 10.63 -25.65
C ASP A 93 -18.22 10.50 -27.16
N GLU A 94 -17.31 11.31 -27.71
CA GLU A 94 -16.93 11.25 -29.13
C GLU A 94 -16.10 10.01 -29.52
N LEU A 95 -15.45 9.38 -28.54
CA LEU A 95 -14.69 8.14 -28.69
C LEU A 95 -15.48 6.92 -28.20
N ALA A 96 -16.34 7.11 -27.19
CA ALA A 96 -17.19 6.07 -26.64
C ALA A 96 -18.20 5.57 -27.69
N GLY A 97 -18.22 4.26 -27.95
CA GLY A 97 -19.19 3.63 -28.87
C GLY A 97 -18.82 3.64 -30.35
N ARG A 98 -17.65 4.19 -30.72
CA ARG A 98 -17.08 4.04 -32.08
C ARG A 98 -16.78 2.56 -32.38
N THR A 99 -17.09 2.15 -33.61
CA THR A 99 -16.85 0.77 -34.10
C THR A 99 -16.09 0.75 -35.43
N ASP A 100 -15.50 1.87 -35.83
CA ASP A 100 -14.83 2.08 -37.12
C ASP A 100 -13.33 2.39 -36.94
N ILE A 101 -12.74 2.05 -35.79
CA ILE A 101 -11.36 2.37 -35.46
C ILE A 101 -10.41 1.40 -36.19
N THR A 102 -9.40 1.96 -36.85
CA THR A 102 -8.45 1.19 -37.69
C THR A 102 -7.00 1.28 -37.22
N ALA A 103 -6.60 2.36 -36.55
CA ALA A 103 -5.23 2.55 -36.08
C ALA A 103 -5.17 3.47 -34.86
N THR A 104 -4.18 3.28 -34.00
CA THR A 104 -3.91 4.17 -32.86
C THR A 104 -2.43 4.48 -32.70
N ALA A 105 -2.12 5.68 -32.16
CA ALA A 105 -0.75 6.05 -31.79
C ALA A 105 -0.75 7.10 -30.68
N LEU A 106 0.16 6.98 -29.72
CA LEU A 106 0.35 7.97 -28.66
C LEU A 106 1.54 8.87 -28.98
N SER A 107 1.42 10.15 -28.66
CA SER A 107 2.54 11.08 -28.66
C SER A 107 3.50 10.81 -27.50
N THR A 108 4.79 10.96 -27.76
CA THR A 108 5.87 10.82 -26.77
C THR A 108 6.20 12.13 -26.05
N ILE A 109 5.64 13.26 -26.52
CA ILE A 109 5.90 14.61 -25.97
C ILE A 109 4.70 15.08 -25.16
N GLU A 110 3.50 14.90 -25.70
CA GLU A 110 2.24 15.29 -25.07
C GLU A 110 1.38 14.05 -24.82
N PRO A 111 0.54 14.02 -23.78
CA PRO A 111 -0.38 12.92 -23.52
C PRO A 111 -1.59 12.98 -24.46
N THR A 112 -1.30 12.90 -25.76
CA THR A 112 -2.29 12.97 -26.84
C THR A 112 -2.34 11.62 -27.58
N LEU A 113 -3.52 11.01 -27.60
CA LEU A 113 -3.80 9.80 -28.36
C LEU A 113 -4.40 10.17 -29.73
N ALA A 114 -3.77 9.72 -30.81
CA ALA A 114 -4.35 9.75 -32.15
C ALA A 114 -5.10 8.45 -32.43
N VAL A 115 -6.34 8.59 -32.91
CA VAL A 115 -7.24 7.50 -33.28
C VAL A 115 -7.68 7.69 -34.72
N GLY A 116 -7.32 6.75 -35.59
CA GLY A 116 -7.67 6.74 -37.00
C GLY A 116 -8.90 5.89 -37.26
N THR A 117 -9.74 6.31 -38.21
CA THR A 117 -10.97 5.61 -38.55
C THR A 117 -11.02 5.10 -39.98
N GLN A 118 -11.95 4.18 -40.23
CA GLN A 118 -12.27 3.63 -41.55
C GLN A 118 -12.77 4.71 -42.53
N GLU A 119 -13.41 5.76 -42.01
CA GLU A 119 -13.85 6.91 -42.81
C GLU A 119 -12.72 7.89 -43.19
N GLY A 120 -11.49 7.62 -42.72
CA GLY A 120 -10.34 8.48 -42.99
C GLY A 120 -10.21 9.68 -42.05
N ILE A 121 -10.97 9.70 -40.95
CA ILE A 121 -10.91 10.74 -39.93
C ILE A 121 -9.82 10.38 -38.92
N VAL A 122 -9.09 11.38 -38.43
CA VAL A 122 -8.20 11.22 -37.28
C VAL A 122 -8.73 12.07 -36.13
N LEU A 123 -9.03 11.42 -35.02
CA LEU A 123 -9.33 12.09 -33.75
C LEU A 123 -8.05 12.18 -32.92
N LEU A 124 -7.85 13.32 -32.28
CA LEU A 124 -6.77 13.52 -31.30
C LEU A 124 -7.43 13.76 -29.95
N TRP A 125 -7.17 12.88 -29.01
CA TRP A 125 -7.67 12.99 -27.65
C TRP A 125 -6.53 13.38 -26.72
N GLN A 126 -6.62 14.58 -26.16
CA GLN A 126 -5.73 15.04 -25.10
C GLN A 126 -6.22 14.44 -23.77
N GLN A 127 -5.41 13.56 -23.19
CA GLN A 127 -5.80 12.79 -21.99
C GLN A 127 -5.91 13.69 -20.75
N ASP A 128 -5.08 14.73 -20.64
CA ASP A 128 -5.08 15.66 -19.50
C ASP A 128 -6.30 16.60 -19.47
N THR A 129 -6.68 17.12 -20.63
CA THR A 129 -7.75 18.13 -20.75
C THR A 129 -9.10 17.51 -21.12
N GLY A 130 -9.11 16.24 -21.53
CA GLY A 130 -10.28 15.55 -22.08
C GLY A 130 -10.73 16.08 -23.45
N ARG A 131 -9.99 17.02 -24.05
CA ARG A 131 -10.36 17.65 -25.32
C ARG A 131 -10.14 16.69 -26.48
N VAL A 132 -11.13 16.62 -27.37
CA VAL A 132 -11.03 15.89 -28.63
C VAL A 132 -10.93 16.89 -29.78
N LEU A 133 -9.91 16.74 -30.63
CA LEU A 133 -9.71 17.48 -31.87
C LEU A 133 -9.92 16.54 -33.06
N ARG A 134 -10.36 17.08 -34.19
CA ARG A 134 -10.68 16.29 -35.38
C ARG A 134 -9.91 16.79 -36.59
N LEU A 135 -8.94 16.00 -37.04
CA LEU A 135 -8.26 16.23 -38.31
C LEU A 135 -9.08 15.62 -39.45
N ARG A 136 -9.52 16.46 -40.39
CA ARG A 136 -10.25 16.03 -41.57
C ARG A 136 -9.29 15.89 -42.75
N GLY A 137 -8.88 14.67 -43.07
CA GLY A 137 -8.07 14.41 -44.24
C GLY A 137 -8.66 13.28 -45.09
N GLY A 138 -9.48 13.60 -46.10
CA GLY A 138 -9.87 12.73 -47.23
C GLY A 138 -10.55 11.35 -46.94
N GLY A 139 -11.44 10.89 -47.83
CA GLY A 139 -12.31 9.72 -47.61
C GLY A 139 -11.68 8.32 -47.65
N ASP A 140 -10.35 8.20 -47.72
CA ASP A 140 -9.66 6.90 -47.66
C ASP A 140 -9.37 6.48 -46.21
N PRO A 141 -9.48 5.19 -45.86
CA PRO A 141 -9.29 4.70 -44.48
C PRO A 141 -7.89 4.98 -43.96
N VAL A 142 -7.78 5.29 -42.67
CA VAL A 142 -6.48 5.37 -41.99
C VAL A 142 -5.95 3.95 -41.78
N THR A 143 -4.74 3.65 -42.24
CA THR A 143 -4.17 2.28 -42.13
C THR A 143 -3.14 2.15 -41.02
N ALA A 144 -2.42 3.23 -40.70
CA ALA A 144 -1.48 3.29 -39.57
C ALA A 144 -1.27 4.76 -39.14
N LEU A 145 -0.85 4.95 -37.89
CA LEU A 145 -0.52 6.25 -37.30
C LEU A 145 0.84 6.16 -36.62
N ALA A 146 1.62 7.24 -36.64
CA ALA A 146 2.83 7.34 -35.83
C ALA A 146 3.21 8.80 -35.56
N TRP A 147 3.48 9.10 -34.30
CA TRP A 147 3.94 10.41 -33.85
C TRP A 147 5.45 10.55 -34.00
N ARG A 148 5.87 11.73 -34.44
CA ARG A 148 7.28 12.08 -34.53
C ARG A 148 7.81 12.47 -33.15
N PRO A 149 8.87 11.80 -32.63
CA PRO A 149 9.30 11.97 -31.25
C PRO A 149 9.83 13.36 -30.87
N THR A 150 10.26 14.16 -31.85
CA THR A 150 10.99 15.44 -31.61
C THR A 150 10.14 16.69 -31.79
N THR A 151 9.05 16.64 -32.56
CA THR A 151 8.31 17.83 -33.02
C THR A 151 6.79 17.68 -32.90
N ASN A 152 6.31 16.56 -32.33
CA ASN A 152 4.88 16.26 -32.17
C ASN A 152 4.08 16.30 -33.48
N GLU A 153 4.75 16.09 -34.62
CA GLU A 153 4.12 15.92 -35.93
C GLU A 153 3.47 14.53 -36.00
N LEU A 154 2.27 14.43 -36.56
CA LEU A 154 1.57 13.16 -36.73
C LEU A 154 1.68 12.68 -38.17
N CYS A 155 2.23 11.48 -38.36
CA CYS A 155 2.17 10.78 -39.64
C CYS A 155 0.91 9.92 -39.71
N VAL A 156 0.09 10.19 -40.72
CA VAL A 156 -1.13 9.46 -41.06
C VAL A 156 -0.93 8.66 -42.32
N ALA A 157 -0.90 7.33 -42.20
CA ALA A 157 -0.87 6.44 -43.35
C ALA A 157 -2.28 6.15 -43.89
N LYS A 158 -2.39 6.20 -45.21
CA LYS A 158 -3.55 5.79 -46.01
C LYS A 158 -3.06 4.79 -47.07
N PRO A 159 -3.96 4.06 -47.77
CA PRO A 159 -3.58 2.96 -48.65
C PRO A 159 -2.49 3.29 -49.67
N ARG A 160 -2.46 4.54 -50.18
CA ARG A 160 -1.50 5.00 -51.21
C ARG A 160 -0.72 6.26 -50.83
N SER A 161 -0.89 6.78 -49.62
CA SER A 161 -0.23 8.02 -49.22
C SER A 161 0.14 8.05 -47.74
N LEU A 162 1.25 8.70 -47.41
CA LEU A 162 1.58 9.14 -46.07
C LEU A 162 1.34 10.65 -45.99
N GLN A 163 0.62 11.10 -44.97
CA GLN A 163 0.34 12.51 -44.73
C GLN A 163 0.99 12.92 -43.41
N LEU A 164 1.80 13.99 -43.42
CA LEU A 164 2.36 14.58 -42.22
C LEU A 164 1.50 15.77 -41.81
N TRP A 165 1.06 15.76 -40.56
CA TRP A 165 0.16 16.74 -39.97
C TRP A 165 0.84 17.45 -38.80
N GLU A 166 0.57 18.74 -38.67
CA GLU A 166 0.82 19.52 -37.47
C GLU A 166 -0.50 19.61 -36.69
N PRO A 167 -0.66 18.80 -35.64
CA PRO A 167 -1.95 18.64 -34.98
C PRO A 167 -2.40 19.89 -34.23
N ALA A 168 -1.46 20.68 -33.68
CA ALA A 168 -1.77 21.90 -32.94
C ALA A 168 -2.46 22.97 -33.81
N ASN A 169 -2.09 23.05 -35.09
CA ASN A 169 -2.62 24.02 -36.04
C ASN A 169 -3.67 23.43 -37.00
N GLU A 170 -3.95 22.13 -36.90
CA GLU A 170 -4.82 21.37 -37.82
C GLU A 170 -4.37 21.44 -39.29
N VAL A 171 -3.07 21.61 -39.54
CA VAL A 171 -2.50 21.79 -40.89
C VAL A 171 -1.85 20.51 -41.39
N MET A 172 -2.18 20.09 -42.62
CA MET A 172 -1.42 19.07 -43.34
C MET A 172 -0.15 19.71 -43.92
N ILE A 173 1.01 19.34 -43.36
CA ILE A 173 2.33 19.85 -43.74
C ILE A 173 2.75 19.31 -45.11
N SER A 174 2.53 18.01 -45.34
CA SER A 174 2.91 17.37 -46.60
C SER A 174 2.18 16.05 -46.83
N SER A 175 2.13 15.62 -48.09
CA SER A 175 1.67 14.29 -48.47
C SER A 175 2.66 13.65 -49.43
N MET A 176 3.01 12.39 -49.17
CA MET A 176 3.90 11.57 -49.96
C MET A 176 3.11 10.41 -50.55
N HIS A 177 3.26 10.16 -51.85
CA HIS A 177 2.68 9.00 -52.50
C HIS A 177 3.59 7.78 -52.31
N VAL A 178 3.05 6.68 -51.81
CA VAL A 178 3.82 5.47 -51.46
C VAL A 178 3.61 4.30 -52.42
N GLY A 179 2.79 4.47 -53.47
CA GLY A 179 2.50 3.40 -54.44
C GLY A 179 1.68 2.25 -53.82
N ASP A 180 1.92 1.01 -54.28
CA ASP A 180 1.15 -0.20 -53.91
C ASP A 180 1.65 -0.91 -52.64
N ILE A 181 2.34 -0.18 -51.76
CA ILE A 181 2.96 -0.75 -50.55
C ILE A 181 1.92 -1.14 -49.51
N HIS A 182 0.80 -0.42 -49.48
CA HIS A 182 -0.27 -0.57 -48.49
C HIS A 182 0.28 -0.54 -47.05
N PRO A 183 0.64 0.65 -46.53
CA PRO A 183 1.30 0.78 -45.23
C PRO A 183 0.46 0.17 -44.10
N LEU A 184 1.02 -0.84 -43.43
CA LEU A 184 0.37 -1.58 -42.34
C LEU A 184 0.83 -1.12 -40.95
N ARG A 185 2.09 -0.69 -40.84
CA ARG A 185 2.69 -0.13 -39.61
C ARG A 185 3.69 0.96 -39.95
N LEU A 186 3.79 1.92 -39.04
CA LEU A 186 4.73 3.03 -39.09
C LEU A 186 5.50 3.08 -37.77
N VAL A 187 6.81 3.28 -37.84
CA VAL A 187 7.64 3.54 -36.66
C VAL A 187 8.64 4.64 -36.99
N TRP A 188 8.71 5.66 -36.16
CA TRP A 188 9.72 6.71 -36.27
C TRP A 188 11.03 6.28 -35.62
N THR A 189 12.15 6.70 -36.18
CA THR A 189 13.41 6.64 -35.45
C THR A 189 13.39 7.64 -34.28
N PRO A 190 14.04 7.34 -33.14
CA PRO A 190 14.02 8.21 -31.96
C PRO A 190 14.54 9.64 -32.19
N ASP A 191 15.46 9.82 -33.14
CA ASP A 191 15.94 11.14 -33.59
C ASP A 191 14.92 11.90 -34.47
N GLY A 192 13.86 11.23 -34.93
CA GLY A 192 12.84 11.79 -35.80
C GLY A 192 13.32 12.03 -37.24
N ASP A 193 14.44 11.45 -37.66
CA ASP A 193 15.01 11.68 -39.00
C ASP A 193 14.38 10.78 -40.06
N LEU A 194 14.04 9.54 -39.69
CA LEU A 194 13.51 8.53 -40.59
C LEU A 194 12.16 7.99 -40.09
N ILE A 195 11.28 7.70 -41.04
CA ILE A 195 10.07 6.92 -40.81
C ILE A 195 10.22 5.56 -41.49
N MET A 196 10.07 4.50 -40.71
CA MET A 196 10.06 3.12 -41.17
C MET A 196 8.63 2.72 -41.51
N VAL A 197 8.42 2.26 -42.75
CA VAL A 197 7.12 1.89 -43.29
C VAL A 197 7.13 0.41 -43.61
N MET A 198 6.26 -0.34 -42.95
CA MET A 198 6.07 -1.76 -43.23
C MET A 198 4.82 -1.95 -44.10
N GLY A 199 5.02 -2.50 -45.29
CA GLY A 199 3.96 -2.88 -46.23
C GLY A 199 3.67 -4.38 -46.23
N LEU A 200 2.95 -4.85 -47.24
CA LEU A 200 2.57 -6.27 -47.38
C LEU A 200 3.75 -7.19 -47.74
N ALA A 201 4.76 -6.70 -48.46
CA ALA A 201 5.87 -7.51 -48.97
C ALA A 201 7.25 -6.84 -48.87
N GLU A 202 7.29 -5.62 -48.31
CA GLU A 202 8.52 -4.85 -48.20
C GLU A 202 8.52 -3.90 -47.01
N VAL A 203 9.70 -3.50 -46.58
CA VAL A 203 9.95 -2.45 -45.58
C VAL A 203 10.74 -1.31 -46.25
N ARG A 204 10.29 -0.07 -46.07
CA ARG A 204 10.96 1.13 -46.57
C ARG A 204 11.39 2.05 -45.44
N ALA A 205 12.53 2.69 -45.63
CA ALA A 205 13.02 3.77 -44.79
C ALA A 205 12.89 5.08 -45.58
N LEU A 206 12.02 5.99 -45.11
CA LEU A 206 11.80 7.29 -45.71
C LEU A 206 12.42 8.38 -44.82
N SER A 207 13.13 9.33 -45.43
CA SER A 207 13.62 10.49 -44.69
C SER A 207 12.53 11.55 -44.54
N ALA A 208 12.35 12.07 -43.33
CA ALA A 208 11.42 13.16 -43.08
C ALA A 208 11.85 14.47 -43.73
N ALA A 209 13.15 14.70 -43.85
CA ALA A 209 13.71 15.91 -44.46
C ALA A 209 13.58 15.89 -45.99
N THR A 210 14.01 14.80 -46.64
CA THR A 210 14.02 14.72 -48.12
C THR A 210 12.72 14.18 -48.69
N ARG A 211 11.87 13.56 -47.86
CA ARG A 211 10.56 12.97 -48.24
C ARG A 211 10.69 11.92 -49.35
N ALA A 212 11.82 11.23 -49.36
CA ALA A 212 12.18 10.20 -50.31
C ALA A 212 12.80 9.02 -49.57
N ASP A 213 12.98 7.91 -50.29
CA ASP A 213 13.69 6.73 -49.77
C ASP A 213 15.10 7.10 -49.34
N SER A 214 15.43 6.80 -48.07
CA SER A 214 16.80 6.90 -47.59
C SER A 214 17.63 5.66 -47.94
N ALA A 215 16.96 4.55 -48.26
CA ALA A 215 17.57 3.27 -48.62
C ALA A 215 16.68 2.50 -49.61
N PRO A 216 17.24 1.61 -50.45
CA PRO A 216 16.44 0.74 -51.30
C PRO A 216 15.47 -0.10 -50.46
N PRO A 217 14.23 -0.34 -50.93
CA PRO A 217 13.25 -1.15 -50.21
C PRO A 217 13.80 -2.55 -49.90
N LEU A 218 13.57 -3.01 -48.67
CA LEU A 218 13.89 -4.39 -48.29
C LEU A 218 12.71 -5.30 -48.60
N ALA A 219 12.85 -6.14 -49.61
CA ALA A 219 11.89 -7.19 -49.90
C ALA A 219 11.93 -8.28 -48.81
N THR A 220 10.80 -8.59 -48.21
CA THR A 220 10.67 -9.61 -47.17
C THR A 220 10.27 -10.96 -47.76
N ARG A 221 10.69 -12.08 -47.16
CA ARG A 221 10.36 -13.45 -47.58
C ARG A 221 8.92 -13.86 -47.20
N GLY A 222 7.95 -12.99 -47.46
CA GLY A 222 6.55 -13.10 -47.04
C GLY A 222 6.09 -11.86 -46.26
N ARG A 223 4.84 -11.88 -45.78
CA ARG A 223 4.24 -10.73 -45.09
C ARG A 223 4.92 -10.50 -43.74
N PRO A 224 5.61 -9.37 -43.53
CA PRO A 224 6.22 -9.07 -42.25
C PRO A 224 5.13 -8.91 -41.19
N THR A 225 5.40 -9.42 -40.00
CA THR A 225 4.45 -9.44 -38.90
C THR A 225 4.68 -8.22 -38.01
N GLY A 226 5.88 -8.03 -37.44
CA GLY A 226 6.17 -6.91 -36.54
C GLY A 226 7.21 -5.91 -37.06
N LEU A 227 7.17 -4.68 -36.55
CA LEU A 227 8.18 -3.65 -36.79
C LEU A 227 8.49 -2.93 -35.47
N GLY A 228 9.77 -2.77 -35.12
CA GLY A 228 10.23 -2.01 -33.96
C GLY A 228 11.61 -1.42 -34.18
N VAL A 229 11.92 -0.32 -33.50
CA VAL A 229 13.22 0.37 -33.60
C VAL A 229 13.85 0.44 -32.21
N SER A 230 15.16 0.25 -32.11
CA SER A 230 15.88 0.36 -30.84
C SER A 230 15.88 1.81 -30.33
N ARG A 231 16.10 2.00 -29.02
CA ARG A 231 16.16 3.32 -28.36
C ARG A 231 17.17 4.28 -29.01
N THR A 232 18.29 3.76 -29.49
CA THR A 232 19.33 4.57 -30.16
C THR A 232 18.98 4.84 -31.63
N GLY A 233 17.96 4.16 -32.16
CA GLY A 233 17.63 4.12 -33.57
C GLY A 233 18.65 3.37 -34.42
N ALA A 234 19.64 2.70 -33.83
CA ALA A 234 20.71 2.02 -34.58
C ALA A 234 20.28 0.66 -35.14
N THR A 235 19.39 -0.04 -34.43
CA THR A 235 18.92 -1.38 -34.78
C THR A 235 17.42 -1.37 -35.07
N LEU A 236 17.03 -1.93 -36.20
CA LEU A 236 15.65 -2.18 -36.60
C LEU A 236 15.32 -3.66 -36.36
N LEU A 237 14.16 -3.94 -35.79
CA LEU A 237 13.64 -5.27 -35.53
C LEU A 237 12.46 -5.53 -36.48
N VAL A 238 12.55 -6.57 -37.29
CA VAL A 238 11.49 -6.98 -38.22
C VAL A 238 11.06 -8.40 -37.90
N GLY A 239 9.77 -8.57 -37.56
CA GLY A 239 9.16 -9.88 -37.38
C GLY A 239 8.83 -10.51 -38.73
N MET A 240 9.26 -11.75 -38.93
CA MET A 240 9.08 -12.51 -40.16
C MET A 240 7.96 -13.55 -39.99
N PRO A 241 7.27 -13.93 -41.10
CA PRO A 241 6.16 -14.89 -41.04
C PRO A 241 6.59 -16.32 -40.66
N ASP A 242 7.88 -16.65 -40.72
CA ASP A 242 8.43 -17.90 -40.20
C ASP A 242 8.62 -17.88 -38.66
N GLY A 243 8.23 -16.77 -38.02
CA GLY A 243 8.32 -16.53 -36.60
C GLY A 243 9.59 -15.80 -36.18
N SER A 244 10.62 -15.77 -37.01
CA SER A 244 11.92 -15.18 -36.67
C SER A 244 11.86 -13.65 -36.55
N VAL A 245 12.79 -13.07 -35.79
CA VAL A 245 13.00 -11.62 -35.73
C VAL A 245 14.35 -11.31 -36.36
N GLU A 246 14.35 -10.59 -37.48
CA GLU A 246 15.57 -10.11 -38.13
C GLU A 246 16.00 -8.78 -37.50
N LEU A 247 17.31 -8.68 -37.21
CA LEU A 247 17.94 -7.44 -36.77
C LEU A 247 18.63 -6.78 -37.97
N LEU A 248 18.26 -5.55 -38.28
CA LEU A 248 18.74 -4.77 -39.42
C LEU A 248 19.33 -3.44 -38.93
N ASP A 249 20.19 -2.84 -39.72
CA ASP A 249 20.64 -1.46 -39.47
C ASP A 249 19.64 -0.42 -40.04
N ARG A 250 19.92 0.87 -39.82
CA ARG A 250 19.13 2.01 -40.35
C ARG A 250 19.02 2.07 -41.87
N ARG A 251 19.89 1.36 -42.59
CA ARG A 251 19.89 1.27 -44.06
C ARG A 251 19.27 -0.03 -44.54
N LEU A 252 18.60 -0.78 -43.68
CA LEU A 252 17.98 -2.08 -43.97
C LEU A 252 18.99 -3.17 -44.38
N HIS A 253 20.25 -3.05 -43.98
CA HIS A 253 21.27 -4.06 -44.21
C HIS A 253 21.30 -5.06 -43.04
N ARG A 254 21.58 -6.33 -43.36
CA ARG A 254 21.81 -7.39 -42.36
C ARG A 254 23.26 -7.30 -41.88
N PRO A 255 23.53 -7.20 -40.57
CA PRO A 255 24.90 -7.16 -40.05
C PRO A 255 25.61 -8.51 -40.24
N ASP A 256 26.91 -8.48 -40.59
CA ASP A 256 27.75 -9.64 -40.97
C ASP A 256 27.98 -10.70 -39.86
N VAL A 257 27.51 -10.47 -38.62
CA VAL A 257 27.70 -11.39 -37.49
C VAL A 257 26.36 -11.98 -37.06
N THR A 258 25.97 -13.07 -37.71
CA THR A 258 24.85 -13.93 -37.28
C THR A 258 25.29 -14.85 -36.15
N ALA A 259 25.04 -14.46 -34.91
CA ALA A 259 24.93 -15.42 -33.80
C ALA A 259 23.47 -15.87 -33.73
N GLY A 260 23.23 -17.18 -33.87
CA GLY A 260 21.90 -17.76 -34.07
C GLY A 260 20.89 -17.38 -33.00
N ALA A 261 19.83 -16.68 -33.39
CA ALA A 261 18.60 -16.58 -32.63
C ALA A 261 17.68 -17.72 -33.08
N GLN A 262 17.76 -18.86 -32.38
CA GLN A 262 16.76 -19.92 -32.54
C GLN A 262 15.41 -19.42 -32.01
N ALA A 263 14.45 -19.33 -32.93
CA ALA A 263 13.00 -19.43 -32.77
C ALA A 263 12.33 -18.57 -31.67
N ALA A 264 12.03 -17.31 -31.99
CA ALA A 264 10.78 -16.71 -31.55
C ALA A 264 9.70 -17.06 -32.58
N ALA A 265 8.42 -17.00 -32.21
CA ALA A 265 7.30 -17.26 -33.12
C ALA A 265 6.40 -16.02 -33.13
N VAL A 266 6.75 -15.02 -33.94
CA VAL A 266 5.91 -13.82 -34.14
C VAL A 266 4.81 -14.13 -35.15
N ILE A 267 3.63 -14.51 -34.65
CA ILE A 267 2.47 -14.89 -35.47
C ILE A 267 1.59 -13.67 -35.85
N GLU A 268 1.52 -12.65 -34.98
CA GLU A 268 0.71 -11.44 -35.20
C GLU A 268 1.53 -10.15 -35.03
N ALA A 269 1.09 -9.08 -35.70
CA ALA A 269 1.82 -7.81 -35.78
C ALA A 269 1.97 -7.05 -34.46
N ALA A 270 1.08 -7.28 -33.51
CA ALA A 270 1.11 -6.64 -32.19
C ALA A 270 1.93 -7.44 -31.17
N CYS A 271 2.58 -8.55 -31.56
CA CYS A 271 3.38 -9.43 -30.70
C CYS A 271 4.87 -9.05 -30.58
N LEU A 272 5.27 -7.89 -31.11
CA LEU A 272 6.61 -7.33 -30.98
C LEU A 272 6.49 -5.88 -30.48
N HIS A 273 7.16 -5.54 -29.39
CA HIS A 273 7.23 -4.17 -28.90
C HIS A 273 8.60 -3.86 -28.32
N VAL A 274 9.08 -2.64 -28.58
CA VAL A 274 10.30 -2.08 -28.00
C VAL A 274 9.90 -0.79 -27.31
N ASN A 275 10.22 -0.67 -26.02
CA ASN A 275 9.92 0.54 -25.26
C ASN A 275 11.13 1.51 -25.21
N ASP A 276 10.91 2.66 -24.60
CA ASP A 276 11.93 3.72 -24.48
C ASP A 276 13.11 3.34 -23.59
N THR A 277 12.96 2.32 -22.72
CA THR A 277 14.09 1.77 -21.94
C THR A 277 14.92 0.76 -22.72
N GLY A 278 14.47 0.37 -23.92
CA GLY A 278 15.12 -0.60 -24.79
C GLY A 278 14.82 -2.06 -24.44
N LEU A 279 13.82 -2.30 -23.58
CA LEU A 279 13.28 -3.64 -23.32
C LEU A 279 12.43 -4.07 -24.52
N VAL A 280 12.72 -5.27 -25.03
CA VAL A 280 12.05 -5.87 -26.18
C VAL A 280 11.15 -6.99 -25.67
N ALA A 281 9.85 -6.90 -25.94
CA ALA A 281 8.91 -7.98 -25.68
C ALA A 281 8.50 -8.66 -26.99
N VAL A 282 8.67 -9.97 -27.05
CA VAL A 282 8.38 -10.79 -28.23
C VAL A 282 7.62 -12.04 -27.82
N ARG A 283 6.62 -12.45 -28.60
CA ARG A 283 6.01 -13.78 -28.43
C ARG A 283 7.04 -14.90 -28.73
N ALA A 284 7.35 -15.71 -27.73
CA ALA A 284 8.37 -16.76 -27.75
C ALA A 284 7.77 -18.18 -27.88
N GLY A 285 6.60 -18.30 -28.53
CA GLY A 285 5.90 -19.57 -28.76
C GLY A 285 4.37 -19.42 -28.76
N PRO A 286 3.60 -20.52 -28.90
CA PRO A 286 2.14 -20.46 -28.84
C PRO A 286 1.63 -19.90 -27.51
N ASP A 287 2.32 -20.21 -26.40
CA ASP A 287 1.86 -19.93 -25.04
C ASP A 287 2.87 -19.16 -24.18
N SER A 288 3.81 -18.42 -24.79
CA SER A 288 4.75 -17.61 -24.02
C SER A 288 5.18 -16.30 -24.69
N VAL A 289 5.53 -15.33 -23.85
CA VAL A 289 6.15 -14.06 -24.24
C VAL A 289 7.54 -14.00 -23.61
N GLY A 290 8.57 -13.79 -24.42
CA GLY A 290 9.94 -13.55 -23.97
C GLY A 290 10.24 -12.06 -23.86
N LEU A 291 10.93 -11.67 -22.79
CA LEU A 291 11.51 -10.34 -22.63
C LEU A 291 13.01 -10.39 -22.91
N TYR A 292 13.51 -9.45 -23.71
CA TYR A 292 14.89 -9.40 -24.18
C TYR A 292 15.47 -8.00 -24.03
N THR A 293 16.78 -7.90 -23.84
CA THR A 293 17.54 -6.64 -23.95
C THR A 293 18.41 -6.63 -25.18
N LEU A 294 18.65 -5.42 -25.71
CA LEU A 294 19.57 -5.17 -26.81
C LEU A 294 20.94 -4.75 -26.26
N PRO A 295 22.05 -5.06 -26.95
CA PRO A 295 23.40 -4.72 -26.48
C PRO A 295 23.67 -3.21 -26.35
N ASP A 296 22.91 -2.36 -27.04
CA ASP A 296 23.01 -0.90 -27.00
C ASP A 296 22.28 -0.27 -25.80
N THR A 297 21.72 -1.08 -24.88
CA THR A 297 20.97 -0.63 -23.71
C THR A 297 21.78 -0.79 -22.42
N GLN A 298 22.76 0.09 -22.17
CA GLN A 298 23.19 0.36 -20.79
C GLN A 298 22.45 1.61 -20.29
N ARG A 299 21.65 1.45 -19.21
CA ARG A 299 21.01 2.53 -18.43
C ARG A 299 22.08 3.55 -17.94
N PRO A 300 21.79 4.84 -17.61
CA PRO A 300 20.50 5.41 -17.11
C PRO A 300 20.19 6.89 -17.52
N ALA A 301 19.08 7.48 -17.02
CA ALA A 301 18.99 8.82 -16.37
C ALA A 301 17.52 9.26 -16.14
N ARG A 302 17.24 10.17 -15.20
CA ARG A 302 16.99 9.96 -13.75
C ARG A 302 15.89 10.90 -13.20
N ASP A 303 15.28 11.78 -14.02
CA ASP A 303 14.37 12.81 -13.50
C ASP A 303 12.86 12.52 -13.70
N GLN A 304 12.42 12.04 -14.86
CA GLN A 304 10.99 11.69 -15.06
C GLN A 304 10.54 10.49 -14.22
N HIS A 305 11.49 9.64 -13.81
CA HIS A 305 11.20 8.42 -13.06
C HIS A 305 10.87 8.70 -11.59
N ARG A 306 11.35 9.80 -10.99
CA ARG A 306 11.12 10.10 -9.57
C ARG A 306 9.63 10.31 -9.28
N THR A 307 8.93 11.06 -10.13
CA THR A 307 7.49 11.32 -9.98
C THR A 307 6.66 10.04 -10.14
N VAL A 308 7.04 9.16 -11.07
CA VAL A 308 6.34 7.88 -11.30
C VAL A 308 6.58 6.90 -10.15
N THR A 309 7.82 6.76 -9.67
CA THR A 309 8.15 5.90 -8.52
C THR A 309 7.47 6.40 -7.24
N LEU A 310 7.44 7.71 -7.02
CA LEU A 310 6.76 8.34 -5.88
C LEU A 310 5.25 8.09 -5.93
N ARG A 311 4.62 8.25 -7.09
CA ARG A 311 3.19 7.96 -7.29
C ARG A 311 2.89 6.46 -7.16
N ARG A 312 3.77 5.58 -7.65
CA ARG A 312 3.62 4.13 -7.52
C ARG A 312 3.73 3.67 -6.06
N TRP A 313 4.66 4.25 -5.31
CA TRP A 313 4.78 4.05 -3.87
C TRP A 313 3.51 4.53 -3.15
N ALA A 314 3.08 5.77 -3.40
CA ALA A 314 1.88 6.33 -2.78
C ALA A 314 0.60 5.56 -3.13
N ALA A 315 0.47 5.05 -4.36
CA ALA A 315 -0.62 4.18 -4.77
C ALA A 315 -0.54 2.79 -4.12
N GLY A 316 0.65 2.24 -3.91
CA GLY A 316 0.86 1.01 -3.13
C GLY A 316 0.42 1.18 -1.68
N VAL A 317 0.79 2.32 -1.08
CA VAL A 317 0.34 2.74 0.24
C VAL A 317 -1.19 2.87 0.29
N ALA A 318 -1.79 3.58 -0.66
CA ALA A 318 -3.25 3.75 -0.73
C ALA A 318 -3.99 2.40 -0.89
N ARG A 319 -3.45 1.46 -1.68
CA ARG A 319 -3.96 0.08 -1.79
C ARG A 319 -3.85 -0.71 -0.49
N SER A 320 -2.81 -0.48 0.30
CA SER A 320 -2.69 -1.08 1.64
C SER A 320 -3.64 -0.42 2.67
N ALA A 321 -4.04 0.83 2.43
CA ALA A 321 -4.99 1.59 3.23
C ALA A 321 -6.46 1.27 2.90
N GLY A 322 -6.75 0.83 1.68
CA GLY A 322 -8.08 0.41 1.21
C GLY A 322 -7.95 -0.60 0.06
N GLY A 323 -8.66 -1.72 0.18
CA GLY A 323 -8.71 -2.76 -0.86
C GLY A 323 -9.15 -2.23 -2.23
N THR A 324 -8.67 -2.91 -3.27
CA THR A 324 -8.88 -2.69 -4.71
C THR A 324 -10.21 -2.02 -5.11
N PRO A 325 -10.22 -1.07 -6.08
CA PRO A 325 -11.47 -0.66 -6.71
C PRO A 325 -12.13 -1.90 -7.35
N GLU A 326 -13.44 -2.01 -7.17
CA GLU A 326 -14.35 -3.00 -7.77
C GLU A 326 -13.73 -3.83 -8.90
N GLU A 327 -13.38 -5.08 -8.59
CA GLU A 327 -13.31 -6.11 -9.61
C GLU A 327 -14.77 -6.44 -9.96
N PRO A 328 -15.28 -6.12 -11.18
CA PRO A 328 -16.55 -6.69 -11.60
C PRO A 328 -16.35 -8.21 -11.66
N PRO A 329 -17.27 -9.01 -11.11
CA PRO A 329 -17.10 -10.46 -11.10
C PRO A 329 -16.90 -10.96 -12.53
N PRO A 330 -15.93 -11.85 -12.80
CA PRO A 330 -15.85 -12.50 -14.09
C PRO A 330 -17.18 -13.23 -14.35
N ALA A 331 -17.87 -12.84 -15.43
CA ALA A 331 -19.04 -13.56 -15.89
C ALA A 331 -18.66 -15.03 -16.21
N PRO A 332 -19.51 -16.01 -15.87
CA PRO A 332 -19.12 -17.42 -15.71
C PRO A 332 -18.84 -18.10 -17.06
N VAL A 333 -17.71 -18.80 -17.15
CA VAL A 333 -17.48 -19.82 -18.18
C VAL A 333 -17.72 -21.19 -17.54
N PRO A 334 -18.73 -21.97 -17.98
CA PRO A 334 -18.96 -23.30 -17.45
C PRO A 334 -17.95 -24.28 -18.07
N THR A 335 -17.07 -24.86 -17.26
CA THR A 335 -16.34 -26.08 -17.63
C THR A 335 -17.12 -27.30 -17.15
N THR A 336 -17.91 -27.91 -18.03
CA THR A 336 -18.54 -29.22 -17.81
C THR A 336 -17.52 -30.34 -18.02
N VAL A 337 -17.42 -31.27 -17.06
CA VAL A 337 -16.94 -32.65 -17.30
C VAL A 337 -17.84 -33.62 -16.53
N ALA A 338 -18.25 -34.69 -17.21
CA ALA A 338 -19.42 -35.52 -16.90
C ALA A 338 -19.25 -36.63 -15.83
N ARG A 339 -20.38 -36.97 -15.19
CA ARG A 339 -20.81 -38.22 -14.52
C ARG A 339 -19.91 -38.91 -13.48
N LYS A 340 -20.27 -38.65 -12.21
CA LYS A 340 -20.46 -39.56 -11.04
C LYS A 340 -19.35 -39.71 -9.97
N SER A 341 -19.77 -39.39 -8.71
CA SER A 341 -19.64 -40.10 -7.41
C SER A 341 -18.58 -39.78 -6.35
N GLY A 342 -17.46 -39.10 -6.61
CA GLY A 342 -16.53 -38.80 -5.50
C GLY A 342 -15.46 -37.78 -5.82
N PHE A 343 -15.35 -36.78 -4.97
CA PHE A 343 -14.43 -35.65 -5.12
C PHE A 343 -13.94 -35.21 -3.72
N ALA A 344 -12.64 -35.03 -3.56
CA ALA A 344 -12.03 -34.53 -2.32
C ALA A 344 -10.82 -33.65 -2.65
N TRP A 345 -10.62 -32.57 -1.90
CA TRP A 345 -9.45 -31.70 -2.04
C TRP A 345 -8.22 -32.31 -1.34
N ALA A 346 -7.03 -32.05 -1.89
CA ALA A 346 -5.74 -32.31 -1.26
C ALA A 346 -5.11 -30.96 -0.86
N ASP A 347 -4.13 -30.99 0.04
CA ASP A 347 -3.43 -29.77 0.49
C ASP A 347 -2.71 -29.02 -0.66
N ASP A 348 -2.42 -29.69 -1.77
CA ASP A 348 -1.67 -29.20 -2.94
C ASP A 348 -2.40 -29.45 -4.29
N GLY A 349 -3.65 -29.90 -4.27
CA GLY A 349 -4.35 -30.38 -5.46
C GLY A 349 -5.72 -30.97 -5.17
N TRP A 350 -6.20 -31.90 -6.00
CA TRP A 350 -7.51 -32.53 -5.80
C TRP A 350 -7.56 -33.98 -6.29
N TYR A 351 -8.46 -34.76 -5.70
CA TYR A 351 -8.71 -36.16 -6.04
C TYR A 351 -10.05 -36.30 -6.76
N ARG A 352 -10.06 -37.13 -7.80
CA ARG A 352 -11.27 -37.52 -8.54
C ARG A 352 -11.46 -39.03 -8.49
N HIS A 353 -12.64 -39.47 -8.07
CA HIS A 353 -13.05 -40.86 -8.16
C HIS A 353 -14.03 -41.05 -9.34
N ALA A 354 -13.80 -42.04 -10.19
CA ALA A 354 -14.65 -42.35 -11.33
C ALA A 354 -15.38 -43.69 -11.13
N THR A 355 -16.66 -43.63 -10.76
CA THR A 355 -17.42 -44.82 -10.35
C THR A 355 -17.71 -45.86 -11.43
N ASN A 356 -17.74 -45.48 -12.72
CA ASN A 356 -17.93 -46.49 -13.76
C ASN A 356 -16.71 -47.39 -13.99
N SER A 357 -15.57 -47.08 -13.37
CA SER A 357 -14.30 -47.79 -13.59
C SER A 357 -13.57 -48.23 -12.33
N GLY A 358 -14.06 -47.83 -11.14
CA GLY A 358 -13.41 -48.12 -9.86
C GLY A 358 -12.04 -47.45 -9.69
N ARG A 359 -11.79 -46.34 -10.39
CA ARG A 359 -10.48 -45.67 -10.46
C ARG A 359 -10.45 -44.37 -9.67
N VAL A 360 -9.38 -44.18 -8.91
CA VAL A 360 -9.01 -42.93 -8.23
C VAL A 360 -7.92 -42.24 -9.06
N HIS A 361 -8.06 -40.93 -9.26
CA HIS A 361 -7.09 -40.07 -9.93
C HIS A 361 -6.70 -38.92 -9.01
N ARG A 362 -5.41 -38.57 -8.96
CA ARG A 362 -4.93 -37.34 -8.32
C ARG A 362 -4.54 -36.32 -9.37
N PHE A 363 -4.91 -35.06 -9.15
CA PHE A 363 -4.60 -33.92 -10.00
C PHE A 363 -3.92 -32.79 -9.21
N THR A 364 -3.10 -31.99 -9.89
CA THR A 364 -2.53 -30.74 -9.40
C THR A 364 -3.58 -29.61 -9.45
N GLY A 365 -3.34 -28.51 -8.72
CA GLY A 365 -4.26 -27.36 -8.64
C GLY A 365 -4.59 -26.69 -9.98
N ASP A 366 -3.72 -26.85 -10.99
CA ASP A 366 -3.85 -26.40 -12.38
C ASP A 366 -4.48 -27.45 -13.32
N GLY A 367 -4.83 -28.63 -12.81
CA GLY A 367 -5.51 -29.71 -13.56
C GLY A 367 -4.58 -30.75 -14.20
N GLY A 368 -3.26 -30.68 -13.98
CA GLY A 368 -2.31 -31.73 -14.36
C GLY A 368 -2.57 -33.05 -13.63
N LYS A 369 -2.38 -34.20 -14.28
CA LYS A 369 -2.67 -35.52 -13.69
C LYS A 369 -1.41 -36.12 -13.06
N LEU A 370 -1.44 -36.42 -11.76
CA LEU A 370 -0.29 -36.97 -11.01
C LEU A 370 -0.24 -38.50 -11.05
N TRP A 371 -1.29 -39.19 -10.60
CA TRP A 371 -1.31 -40.67 -10.58
C TRP A 371 -2.73 -41.24 -10.71
N LYS A 372 -2.81 -42.58 -10.85
CA LYS A 372 -4.05 -43.36 -10.95
C LYS A 372 -3.96 -44.67 -10.14
N ALA A 373 -4.99 -45.01 -9.38
CA ALA A 373 -5.15 -46.29 -8.68
C ALA A 373 -6.51 -46.97 -8.99
N GLU A 374 -6.58 -48.30 -8.96
CA GLU A 374 -7.81 -49.10 -9.17
C GLU A 374 -8.22 -49.78 -7.86
N VAL A 375 -9.35 -49.35 -7.29
CA VAL A 375 -9.68 -49.62 -5.88
C VAL A 375 -11.15 -50.00 -5.67
N GLY A 376 -12.05 -49.70 -6.61
CA GLY A 376 -13.49 -50.01 -6.51
C GLY A 376 -14.35 -48.76 -6.35
N THR A 377 -15.65 -48.93 -6.02
CA THR A 377 -16.65 -47.84 -5.99
C THR A 377 -17.19 -47.55 -4.59
N GLY A 378 -17.09 -46.29 -4.12
CA GLY A 378 -17.70 -45.85 -2.86
C GLY A 378 -17.20 -44.46 -2.39
N PRO A 379 -17.66 -43.99 -1.21
CA PRO A 379 -17.30 -42.68 -0.64
C PRO A 379 -15.81 -42.58 -0.29
N MET A 380 -15.28 -41.36 -0.24
CA MET A 380 -13.85 -41.08 -0.12
C MET A 380 -13.58 -40.00 0.93
N ALA A 381 -12.53 -40.21 1.73
CA ALA A 381 -12.04 -39.24 2.71
C ALA A 381 -10.52 -39.07 2.60
N THR A 382 -10.03 -37.89 2.96
CA THR A 382 -8.63 -37.49 2.86
C THR A 382 -8.15 -36.95 4.20
N GLY A 383 -6.89 -37.23 4.56
CA GLY A 383 -6.28 -36.72 5.78
C GLY A 383 -4.84 -37.19 5.93
N ALA A 384 -3.97 -36.33 6.46
CA ALA A 384 -2.55 -36.64 6.76
C ALA A 384 -1.77 -37.25 5.57
N GLY A 385 -2.05 -36.81 4.35
CA GLY A 385 -1.42 -37.36 3.15
C GLY A 385 -1.92 -38.75 2.72
N TYR A 386 -3.01 -39.26 3.29
CA TYR A 386 -3.65 -40.52 2.91
C TYR A 386 -5.05 -40.30 2.33
N VAL A 387 -5.53 -41.29 1.55
CA VAL A 387 -6.87 -41.31 0.96
C VAL A 387 -7.55 -42.64 1.29
N ALA A 388 -8.68 -42.60 1.98
CA ALA A 388 -9.51 -43.77 2.27
C ALA A 388 -10.67 -43.83 1.28
N VAL A 389 -10.89 -45.00 0.67
CA VAL A 389 -11.94 -45.24 -0.32
C VAL A 389 -12.77 -46.46 0.08
N GLY A 390 -14.07 -46.26 0.30
CA GLY A 390 -15.01 -47.35 0.50
C GLY A 390 -15.26 -48.11 -0.80
N THR A 391 -15.43 -49.43 -0.71
CA THR A 391 -15.75 -50.30 -1.84
C THR A 391 -17.11 -50.96 -1.64
N ALA A 392 -17.75 -51.39 -2.72
CA ALA A 392 -19.04 -52.07 -2.67
C ALA A 392 -19.01 -53.46 -1.99
N GLY A 393 -17.83 -53.96 -1.60
CA GLY A 393 -17.62 -55.28 -1.01
C GLY A 393 -17.51 -55.31 0.52
N ASP A 394 -18.00 -54.28 1.23
CA ASP A 394 -17.81 -54.09 2.68
C ASP A 394 -16.31 -54.00 3.08
N GLU A 395 -15.50 -53.39 2.20
CA GLU A 395 -14.08 -53.14 2.42
C GLU A 395 -13.74 -51.67 2.16
N ILE A 396 -12.84 -51.11 2.96
CA ILE A 396 -12.29 -49.76 2.80
C ILE A 396 -10.79 -49.88 2.55
N VAL A 397 -10.34 -49.30 1.45
CA VAL A 397 -8.94 -49.33 1.05
C VAL A 397 -8.31 -47.96 1.31
N VAL A 398 -7.18 -47.94 1.99
CA VAL A 398 -6.40 -46.73 2.25
C VAL A 398 -5.20 -46.69 1.31
N LEU A 399 -5.05 -45.58 0.60
CA LEU A 399 -3.96 -45.28 -0.30
C LEU A 399 -3.06 -44.19 0.29
N ASP A 400 -1.77 -44.27 -0.03
CA ASP A 400 -0.84 -43.16 0.12
C ASP A 400 -1.18 -42.07 -0.91
N GLY A 401 -1.44 -40.84 -0.45
CA GLY A 401 -1.83 -39.72 -1.29
C GLY A 401 -0.71 -39.26 -2.24
N THR A 402 0.55 -39.46 -1.88
CA THR A 402 1.72 -39.08 -2.71
C THR A 402 1.94 -40.06 -3.85
N THR A 403 1.93 -41.36 -3.55
CA THR A 403 2.32 -42.41 -4.50
C THR A 403 1.14 -43.14 -5.13
N GLY A 404 -0.06 -43.05 -4.53
CA GLY A 404 -1.24 -43.80 -4.94
C GLY A 404 -1.18 -45.30 -4.59
N THR A 405 -0.19 -45.74 -3.82
CA THR A 405 -0.04 -47.16 -3.44
C THR A 405 -0.97 -47.54 -2.30
N GLN A 406 -1.51 -48.75 -2.33
CA GLN A 406 -2.37 -49.28 -1.28
C GLN A 406 -1.57 -49.59 0.00
N VAL A 407 -2.01 -49.03 1.12
CA VAL A 407 -1.37 -49.15 2.43
C VAL A 407 -2.04 -50.25 3.27
N ILE A 408 -3.38 -50.25 3.34
CA ILE A 408 -4.16 -51.22 4.11
C ILE A 408 -5.58 -51.37 3.57
N THR A 409 -6.20 -52.53 3.80
CA THR A 409 -7.65 -52.76 3.61
C THR A 409 -8.29 -53.10 4.94
N VAL A 410 -9.37 -52.40 5.26
CA VAL A 410 -10.15 -52.58 6.50
C VAL A 410 -11.55 -53.07 6.14
N ARG A 411 -12.09 -54.05 6.87
CA ARG A 411 -13.47 -54.50 6.67
C ARG A 411 -14.46 -53.55 7.34
N GLY A 412 -15.47 -53.09 6.60
CA GLY A 412 -16.55 -52.28 7.13
C GLY A 412 -17.44 -51.67 6.05
N THR A 413 -18.53 -51.05 6.49
CA THR A 413 -19.64 -50.60 5.66
C THR A 413 -19.78 -49.08 5.72
N GLY A 414 -19.76 -48.37 4.59
CA GLY A 414 -20.03 -46.90 4.55
C GLY A 414 -18.78 -46.05 4.31
N ALA A 415 -18.83 -44.76 4.67
CA ALA A 415 -17.69 -43.85 4.52
C ALA A 415 -16.71 -43.99 5.69
N ALA A 416 -15.42 -43.83 5.40
CA ALA A 416 -14.37 -43.77 6.41
C ALA A 416 -14.01 -42.32 6.71
N SER A 417 -13.56 -42.04 7.93
CA SER A 417 -12.91 -40.77 8.28
C SER A 417 -11.46 -41.01 8.68
N LEU A 418 -10.59 -40.10 8.24
CA LEU A 418 -9.16 -40.10 8.52
C LEU A 418 -8.86 -38.99 9.53
N SER A 419 -8.06 -39.33 10.54
CA SER A 419 -7.51 -38.33 11.46
C SER A 419 -6.42 -37.50 10.77
N SER A 420 -6.37 -36.20 11.08
CA SER A 420 -5.35 -35.24 10.59
C SER A 420 -3.93 -35.57 11.02
N CYS A 421 -3.76 -36.30 12.13
CA CYS A 421 -2.47 -36.79 12.61
C CYS A 421 -2.05 -38.14 11.98
N GLY A 422 -2.84 -38.66 11.04
CA GLY A 422 -2.56 -39.91 10.33
C GLY A 422 -2.72 -41.16 11.20
N MET A 423 -3.28 -41.02 12.41
CA MET A 423 -3.27 -42.08 13.42
C MET A 423 -4.46 -43.03 13.39
N ALA A 424 -5.54 -42.75 12.65
CA ALA A 424 -6.74 -43.59 12.74
C ALA A 424 -7.71 -43.51 11.56
N VAL A 425 -8.18 -44.67 11.09
CA VAL A 425 -9.37 -44.79 10.20
C VAL A 425 -10.56 -45.20 11.04
N ALA A 426 -11.63 -44.40 11.05
CA ALA A 426 -12.90 -44.75 11.68
C ALA A 426 -13.88 -45.29 10.64
N VAL A 427 -14.36 -46.52 10.83
CA VAL A 427 -15.24 -47.22 9.88
C VAL A 427 -16.53 -47.67 10.58
N PRO A 428 -17.71 -47.34 10.05
CA PRO A 428 -18.95 -47.92 10.53
C PRO A 428 -18.99 -49.42 10.23
N ASN A 429 -19.25 -50.24 11.24
CA ASN A 429 -19.65 -51.62 11.10
C ASN A 429 -21.12 -51.75 11.55
N ARG A 430 -21.81 -52.86 11.22
CA ARG A 430 -23.27 -52.97 11.41
C ARG A 430 -23.76 -52.68 12.85
N ARG A 431 -22.90 -52.77 13.86
CA ARG A 431 -23.20 -52.49 15.28
C ARG A 431 -22.10 -51.76 16.07
N ASP A 432 -20.92 -51.55 15.50
CA ASP A 432 -19.75 -50.95 16.19
C ASP A 432 -19.02 -50.02 15.23
N LEU A 433 -18.19 -49.11 15.75
CA LEU A 433 -17.25 -48.31 14.97
C LEU A 433 -15.84 -48.89 15.14
N ALA A 434 -15.21 -49.28 14.03
CA ALA A 434 -13.84 -49.79 14.03
C ALA A 434 -12.85 -48.64 13.84
N VAL A 435 -11.91 -48.48 14.78
CA VAL A 435 -10.81 -47.52 14.70
C VAL A 435 -9.50 -48.28 14.44
N VAL A 436 -8.84 -48.00 13.32
CA VAL A 436 -7.60 -48.68 12.92
C VAL A 436 -6.44 -47.70 12.93
N ASP A 437 -5.43 -47.98 13.73
CA ASP A 437 -4.18 -47.20 13.74
C ASP A 437 -3.31 -47.50 12.51
N LEU A 438 -2.97 -46.47 11.75
CA LEU A 438 -2.20 -46.58 10.50
C LEU A 438 -0.67 -46.57 10.72
N LEU A 439 -0.19 -45.99 11.83
CA LEU A 439 1.24 -45.83 12.13
C LEU A 439 1.75 -46.88 13.14
N GLY A 440 0.88 -47.43 13.98
CA GLY A 440 1.20 -48.44 15.00
C GLY A 440 0.91 -49.90 14.60
N GLU A 441 0.31 -50.69 15.51
CA GLU A 441 0.11 -52.16 15.35
C GLU A 441 -0.86 -52.57 14.22
N ARG A 442 -1.51 -51.62 13.53
CA ARG A 442 -2.52 -51.88 12.47
C ARG A 442 -3.65 -52.81 12.93
N ARG A 443 -4.03 -52.73 14.21
CA ARG A 443 -5.14 -53.49 14.80
C ARG A 443 -6.38 -52.63 14.94
N ALA A 444 -7.52 -53.17 14.52
CA ALA A 444 -8.83 -52.54 14.71
C ALA A 444 -9.26 -52.62 16.18
N ARG A 445 -9.54 -51.46 16.79
CA ARG A 445 -10.24 -51.35 18.08
C ARG A 445 -11.69 -51.01 17.81
N ASN A 446 -12.62 -51.80 18.34
CA ASN A 446 -14.05 -51.59 18.14
C ASN A 446 -14.66 -50.78 19.29
N VAL A 447 -15.45 -49.77 18.93
CA VAL A 447 -16.17 -48.90 19.85
C VAL A 447 -17.67 -49.19 19.71
N PRO A 448 -18.39 -49.56 20.78
CA PRO A 448 -19.78 -49.95 20.69
C PRO A 448 -20.68 -48.74 20.41
N VAL A 449 -21.57 -48.87 19.41
CA VAL A 449 -22.56 -47.85 19.08
C VAL A 449 -23.96 -48.47 19.20
N PRO A 450 -24.89 -47.87 19.98
CA PRO A 450 -26.15 -48.52 20.34
C PRO A 450 -27.12 -48.73 19.16
N ASP A 451 -26.97 -47.99 18.06
CA ASP A 451 -27.85 -48.00 16.88
C ASP A 451 -27.05 -47.85 15.58
N ARG A 452 -27.72 -47.93 14.42
CA ARG A 452 -27.11 -47.66 13.11
C ARG A 452 -26.52 -46.24 13.07
N THR A 453 -25.20 -46.15 13.04
CA THR A 453 -24.47 -44.89 12.94
C THR A 453 -24.36 -44.41 11.49
N GLY A 454 -24.33 -43.09 11.30
CA GLY A 454 -23.86 -42.50 10.04
C GLY A 454 -22.34 -42.37 10.03
N ASP A 455 -21.82 -41.58 9.10
CA ASP A 455 -20.38 -41.45 8.89
C ASP A 455 -19.71 -40.69 10.06
N PRO A 456 -18.64 -41.24 10.65
CA PRO A 456 -17.94 -40.60 11.76
C PRO A 456 -17.04 -39.46 11.27
N CYS A 457 -16.62 -38.59 12.19
CA CYS A 457 -15.64 -37.54 11.91
C CYS A 457 -14.65 -37.37 13.08
N TRP A 458 -13.40 -37.07 12.74
CA TRP A 458 -12.36 -36.68 13.69
C TRP A 458 -12.34 -35.17 13.88
N SER A 459 -11.95 -34.72 15.07
CA SER A 459 -11.56 -33.32 15.26
C SER A 459 -10.25 -33.01 14.52
N PRO A 460 -9.98 -31.75 14.14
CA PRO A 460 -8.79 -31.38 13.37
C PRO A 460 -7.47 -31.61 14.11
N ASP A 461 -7.48 -31.70 15.44
CA ASP A 461 -6.34 -32.04 16.29
C ASP A 461 -6.23 -33.56 16.56
N GLY A 462 -7.19 -34.36 16.09
CA GLY A 462 -7.25 -35.80 16.29
C GLY A 462 -7.61 -36.26 17.70
N THR A 463 -7.93 -35.33 18.61
CA THR A 463 -8.19 -35.63 20.03
C THR A 463 -9.59 -36.16 20.30
N LEU A 464 -10.53 -35.94 19.37
CA LEU A 464 -11.93 -36.34 19.50
C LEU A 464 -12.40 -37.10 18.28
N LEU A 465 -13.22 -38.12 18.54
CA LEU A 465 -13.97 -38.86 17.51
C LEU A 465 -15.47 -38.68 17.77
N ALA A 466 -16.21 -38.26 16.76
CA ALA A 466 -17.66 -38.09 16.85
C ALA A 466 -18.40 -38.95 15.81
N ALA A 467 -19.53 -39.55 16.21
CA ALA A 467 -20.38 -40.32 15.30
C ALA A 467 -21.88 -39.99 15.48
N PRO A 468 -22.65 -39.85 14.39
CA PRO A 468 -24.06 -39.53 14.46
C PRO A 468 -24.90 -40.80 14.65
N THR A 469 -25.78 -40.78 15.63
CA THR A 469 -26.74 -41.85 15.95
C THR A 469 -28.17 -41.42 15.65
N ALA A 470 -29.13 -42.35 15.76
CA ALA A 470 -30.54 -42.03 15.62
C ALA A 470 -31.06 -41.01 16.66
N ASN A 471 -30.40 -40.86 17.81
CA ASN A 471 -30.86 -40.03 18.92
C ASN A 471 -30.03 -38.74 19.13
N GLY A 472 -28.92 -38.57 18.40
CA GLY A 472 -27.98 -37.48 18.63
C GLY A 472 -26.55 -37.86 18.24
N VAL A 473 -25.55 -37.27 18.89
CA VAL A 473 -24.13 -37.50 18.61
C VAL A 473 -23.45 -38.18 19.80
N LEU A 474 -22.62 -39.18 19.53
CA LEU A 474 -21.71 -39.74 20.52
C LEU A 474 -20.30 -39.22 20.24
N VAL A 475 -19.59 -38.85 21.31
CA VAL A 475 -18.23 -38.34 21.24
C VAL A 475 -17.33 -39.18 22.15
N TRP A 476 -16.20 -39.61 21.60
CA TRP A 476 -15.17 -40.38 22.26
C TRP A 476 -13.85 -39.62 22.26
N ASP A 477 -13.01 -39.96 23.23
CA ASP A 477 -11.61 -39.56 23.26
C ASP A 477 -10.85 -40.30 22.15
N GLY A 478 -10.04 -39.56 21.39
CA GLY A 478 -9.39 -40.07 20.19
C GLY A 478 -8.29 -41.11 20.45
N GLU A 479 -7.66 -41.05 21.62
CA GLU A 479 -6.55 -41.94 22.00
C GLU A 479 -7.03 -43.17 22.77
N SER A 480 -7.81 -42.95 23.83
CA SER A 480 -8.32 -44.01 24.70
C SER A 480 -9.57 -44.70 24.15
N LEU A 481 -10.29 -44.06 23.22
CA LEU A 481 -11.59 -44.49 22.69
C LEU A 481 -12.67 -44.64 23.79
N GLU A 482 -12.48 -43.99 24.94
CA GLU A 482 -13.48 -43.91 25.98
C GLU A 482 -14.58 -42.92 25.60
N ARG A 483 -15.84 -43.27 25.89
CA ARG A 483 -16.98 -42.41 25.56
C ARG A 483 -16.99 -41.21 26.50
N LEU A 484 -16.71 -40.03 25.96
CA LEU A 484 -16.69 -38.77 26.70
C LEU A 484 -18.09 -38.21 26.88
N ARG A 485 -18.88 -38.13 25.81
CA ARG A 485 -20.15 -37.38 25.80
C ARG A 485 -21.21 -38.00 24.92
N ARG A 486 -22.47 -37.63 25.20
CA ARG A 486 -23.65 -37.87 24.37
C ARG A 486 -24.41 -36.54 24.23
N LEU A 487 -24.63 -36.11 23.00
CA LEU A 487 -25.33 -34.87 22.65
C LEU A 487 -26.69 -35.24 22.04
N ASP A 488 -27.76 -35.14 22.83
CA ASP A 488 -29.09 -35.53 22.38
C ASP A 488 -29.78 -34.42 21.56
N VAL A 489 -30.37 -34.79 20.41
CA VAL A 489 -31.10 -33.88 19.50
C VAL A 489 -32.50 -34.42 19.17
N GLY A 490 -32.95 -35.43 19.92
CA GLY A 490 -34.22 -36.14 19.69
C GLY A 490 -34.11 -37.25 18.65
N ALA A 491 -35.10 -38.15 18.61
CA ALA A 491 -35.09 -39.31 17.72
C ALA A 491 -35.25 -38.91 16.23
N SER A 492 -34.50 -39.56 15.34
CA SER A 492 -34.65 -39.50 13.88
C SER A 492 -34.90 -40.87 13.28
N ARG A 493 -35.48 -40.87 12.07
CA ARG A 493 -35.48 -42.07 11.20
C ARG A 493 -34.17 -42.26 10.42
N ARG A 494 -33.28 -41.24 10.35
CA ARG A 494 -32.00 -41.32 9.63
C ARG A 494 -30.88 -40.68 10.44
N SER A 495 -29.68 -41.27 10.39
CA SER A 495 -28.47 -40.67 10.93
C SER A 495 -28.09 -39.44 10.09
N GLY A 496 -27.66 -38.36 10.75
CA GLY A 496 -27.26 -37.10 10.09
C GLY A 496 -25.80 -37.09 9.62
N VAL A 497 -25.35 -35.99 9.04
CA VAL A 497 -23.93 -35.74 8.69
C VAL A 497 -23.31 -34.82 9.74
N LEU A 498 -22.07 -35.14 10.13
CA LEU A 498 -21.27 -34.38 11.09
C LEU A 498 -20.10 -33.67 10.43
N ALA A 499 -19.76 -32.49 10.94
CA ALA A 499 -18.55 -31.78 10.56
C ALA A 499 -18.00 -30.95 11.73
N PHE A 500 -16.73 -31.15 12.07
CA PHE A 500 -15.98 -30.24 12.93
C PHE A 500 -15.52 -29.00 12.15
N SER A 501 -15.49 -27.85 12.81
CA SER A 501 -14.82 -26.66 12.28
C SER A 501 -13.30 -26.88 12.23
N PRO A 502 -12.56 -26.32 11.26
CA PRO A 502 -11.11 -26.47 11.16
C PRO A 502 -10.31 -25.98 12.38
N ASP A 503 -10.82 -25.00 13.11
CA ASP A 503 -10.27 -24.54 14.39
C ASP A 503 -10.60 -25.46 15.58
N GLY A 504 -11.42 -26.49 15.36
CA GLY A 504 -11.90 -27.43 16.37
C GLY A 504 -12.91 -26.85 17.36
N GLY A 505 -13.31 -25.57 17.21
CA GLY A 505 -14.17 -24.85 18.15
C GLY A 505 -15.65 -25.24 18.12
N TYR A 506 -16.12 -25.82 17.00
CA TYR A 506 -17.51 -26.18 16.80
C TYR A 506 -17.68 -27.57 16.18
N LEU A 507 -18.79 -28.23 16.56
CA LEU A 507 -19.30 -29.44 15.93
C LEU A 507 -20.70 -29.17 15.38
N ALA A 508 -20.92 -29.45 14.09
CA ALA A 508 -22.23 -29.30 13.45
C ALA A 508 -22.83 -30.65 13.06
N LEU A 509 -24.15 -30.78 13.19
CA LEU A 509 -24.96 -31.94 12.81
C LEU A 509 -26.12 -31.51 11.91
N ALA A 510 -26.14 -31.97 10.67
CA ALA A 510 -27.26 -31.80 9.75
C ALA A 510 -28.11 -33.07 9.67
N ARG A 511 -29.44 -32.94 9.76
CA ARG A 511 -30.40 -34.06 9.66
C ARG A 511 -31.47 -33.77 8.63
N SER A 512 -32.12 -34.81 8.09
CA SER A 512 -33.15 -34.65 7.05
C SER A 512 -34.49 -34.13 7.58
N ASP A 513 -34.68 -34.16 8.89
CA ASP A 513 -35.95 -33.92 9.59
C ASP A 513 -35.95 -32.69 10.51
N GLY A 514 -34.89 -31.87 10.49
CA GLY A 514 -34.76 -30.72 11.38
C GLY A 514 -33.59 -29.78 11.04
N PRO A 515 -33.48 -28.65 11.75
CA PRO A 515 -32.42 -27.67 11.55
C PRO A 515 -31.04 -28.24 11.87
N VAL A 516 -29.98 -27.59 11.38
CA VAL A 516 -28.59 -28.00 11.71
C VAL A 516 -28.32 -27.61 13.17
N ALA A 517 -28.00 -28.62 13.99
CA ALA A 517 -27.59 -28.42 15.37
C ALA A 517 -26.09 -28.14 15.43
N MET A 518 -25.67 -27.26 16.33
CA MET A 518 -24.27 -26.89 16.49
C MET A 518 -23.91 -26.80 17.97
N TRP A 519 -22.74 -27.30 18.33
CA TRP A 519 -22.21 -27.26 19.69
C TRP A 519 -20.84 -26.60 19.70
N ASN A 520 -20.62 -25.73 20.67
CA ASN A 520 -19.29 -25.27 21.02
C ASN A 520 -18.52 -26.41 21.70
N THR A 521 -17.36 -26.81 21.18
CA THR A 521 -16.61 -27.99 21.66
C THR A 521 -15.92 -27.77 23.00
N ALA A 522 -15.65 -26.52 23.39
CA ALA A 522 -15.07 -26.19 24.69
C ALA A 522 -16.09 -26.37 25.83
N THR A 523 -17.35 -26.01 25.58
CA THR A 523 -18.43 -26.01 26.59
C THR A 523 -19.44 -27.14 26.42
N TRP A 524 -19.48 -27.77 25.24
CA TRP A 524 -20.50 -28.72 24.77
C TRP A 524 -21.94 -28.21 24.87
N ARG A 525 -22.13 -26.90 24.91
CA ARG A 525 -23.46 -26.28 24.87
C ARG A 525 -23.92 -26.10 23.42
N ALA A 526 -25.21 -26.35 23.20
CA ALA A 526 -25.85 -26.08 21.92
C ALA A 526 -25.98 -24.56 21.71
N GLU A 527 -25.56 -24.08 20.56
CA GLU A 527 -25.70 -22.67 20.17
C GLU A 527 -27.11 -22.41 19.61
N GLN A 528 -27.72 -21.27 19.96
CA GLN A 528 -29.01 -20.83 19.43
C GLN A 528 -28.91 -19.43 18.79
N PRO A 529 -29.61 -19.18 17.67
CA PRO A 529 -30.65 -20.03 17.06
C PRO A 529 -30.10 -21.14 16.13
N THR A 530 -30.86 -22.25 16.06
CA THR A 530 -30.61 -23.40 15.19
C THR A 530 -30.68 -23.01 13.71
N ILE A 531 -29.73 -23.47 12.90
CA ILE A 531 -29.59 -23.05 11.50
C ILE A 531 -30.73 -23.66 10.66
N PRO A 532 -31.61 -22.86 10.02
CA PRO A 532 -32.65 -23.37 9.13
C PRO A 532 -32.04 -24.14 7.96
N SER A 533 -32.53 -25.34 7.71
CA SER A 533 -32.08 -26.19 6.60
C SER A 533 -33.26 -26.76 5.83
N GLY A 534 -33.04 -26.97 4.53
CA GLY A 534 -34.02 -27.61 3.64
C GLY A 534 -33.98 -29.13 3.67
N PRO A 535 -35.01 -29.81 3.11
CA PRO A 535 -34.92 -31.23 2.83
C PRO A 535 -33.78 -31.50 1.86
N TRP A 536 -32.84 -32.35 2.27
CA TRP A 536 -31.62 -32.67 1.52
C TRP A 536 -31.50 -34.19 1.34
N SER A 537 -30.66 -34.60 0.38
CA SER A 537 -30.56 -35.99 -0.08
C SER A 537 -29.11 -36.46 -0.30
N GLY A 538 -28.12 -35.76 0.25
CA GLY A 538 -26.68 -36.03 0.07
C GLY A 538 -25.85 -35.71 1.31
N GLU A 539 -24.55 -35.40 1.18
CA GLU A 539 -23.63 -34.94 2.23
C GLU A 539 -23.40 -33.42 2.12
N VAL A 540 -24.33 -32.60 2.60
CA VAL A 540 -24.31 -31.13 2.40
C VAL A 540 -23.97 -30.41 3.70
N LEU A 541 -22.78 -30.67 4.25
CA LEU A 541 -22.27 -29.96 5.44
C LEU A 541 -20.74 -29.82 5.35
N ALA A 542 -20.23 -28.61 5.16
CA ALA A 542 -18.79 -28.36 5.12
C ALA A 542 -18.42 -26.97 5.65
N TRP A 543 -17.35 -26.91 6.43
CA TRP A 543 -16.79 -25.67 6.97
C TRP A 543 -15.80 -25.04 6.01
N SER A 544 -15.78 -23.71 5.96
CA SER A 544 -14.70 -22.96 5.32
C SER A 544 -13.38 -23.14 6.09
N PRO A 545 -12.22 -23.02 5.43
CA PRO A 545 -10.91 -23.22 6.07
C PRO A 545 -10.66 -22.27 7.25
N ASP A 546 -11.24 -21.07 7.21
CA ASP A 546 -11.16 -20.05 8.26
C ASP A 546 -12.17 -20.28 9.42
N SER A 547 -12.92 -21.38 9.42
CA SER A 547 -13.94 -21.75 10.40
C SER A 547 -15.10 -20.74 10.54
N ARG A 548 -15.24 -19.80 9.61
CA ARG A 548 -16.25 -18.73 9.68
C ARG A 548 -17.59 -19.13 9.08
N LEU A 549 -17.56 -19.82 7.94
CA LEU A 549 -18.73 -20.21 7.19
C LEU A 549 -19.01 -21.71 7.33
N LEU A 550 -20.28 -22.03 7.47
CA LEU A 550 -20.80 -23.37 7.36
C LEU A 550 -21.72 -23.46 6.14
N ALA A 551 -21.35 -24.29 5.17
CA ALA A 551 -22.21 -24.63 4.05
C ALA A 551 -23.30 -25.60 4.53
N VAL A 552 -24.56 -25.21 4.37
CA VAL A 552 -25.75 -25.98 4.77
C VAL A 552 -26.73 -26.11 3.61
N PRO A 553 -27.60 -27.13 3.57
CA PRO A 553 -28.59 -27.24 2.51
C PRO A 553 -29.64 -26.13 2.62
N ALA A 554 -29.81 -25.34 1.56
CA ALA A 554 -30.74 -24.22 1.55
C ALA A 554 -32.20 -24.70 1.64
N PRO A 555 -33.10 -23.97 2.34
CA PRO A 555 -34.51 -24.32 2.43
C PRO A 555 -35.22 -24.35 1.07
N ARG A 556 -34.96 -23.36 0.21
CA ARG A 556 -35.48 -23.24 -1.17
C ARG A 556 -34.56 -22.32 -2.00
N PRO A 557 -34.44 -22.55 -3.32
CA PRO A 557 -34.97 -23.68 -4.09
C PRO A 557 -34.23 -24.99 -3.81
N ILE A 558 -34.88 -26.14 -4.04
CA ILE A 558 -34.26 -27.47 -3.85
C ILE A 558 -33.00 -27.58 -4.71
N GLY A 559 -31.89 -27.99 -4.09
CA GLY A 559 -30.58 -28.12 -4.74
C GLY A 559 -29.66 -26.91 -4.57
N ALA A 560 -30.08 -25.86 -3.84
CA ALA A 560 -29.25 -24.74 -3.43
C ALA A 560 -28.50 -25.03 -2.11
N VAL A 561 -27.40 -24.32 -1.88
CA VAL A 561 -26.58 -24.43 -0.67
C VAL A 561 -26.44 -23.05 -0.04
N ASP A 562 -26.83 -22.91 1.22
CA ASP A 562 -26.66 -21.69 1.98
C ASP A 562 -25.30 -21.68 2.67
N LEU A 563 -24.60 -20.55 2.59
CA LEU A 563 -23.38 -20.29 3.34
C LEU A 563 -23.75 -19.48 4.57
N TRP A 564 -23.70 -20.15 5.71
CA TRP A 564 -24.08 -19.60 7.00
C TRP A 564 -22.87 -19.03 7.73
N ASP A 565 -22.92 -17.76 8.12
CA ASP A 565 -21.88 -17.18 8.97
C ASP A 565 -22.19 -17.51 10.43
N VAL A 566 -21.32 -18.34 11.02
CA VAL A 566 -21.50 -18.92 12.35
C VAL A 566 -21.48 -17.86 13.45
N GLN A 567 -20.76 -16.75 13.23
CA GLN A 567 -20.68 -15.66 14.19
C GLN A 567 -21.84 -14.69 14.07
N ARG A 568 -22.37 -14.47 12.86
CA ARG A 568 -23.53 -13.59 12.65
C ARG A 568 -24.87 -14.29 12.85
N GLY A 569 -24.91 -15.62 12.80
CA GLY A 569 -26.14 -16.38 12.93
C GLY A 569 -27.12 -16.16 11.77
N GLN A 570 -26.60 -15.92 10.55
CA GLN A 570 -27.43 -15.71 9.36
C GLN A 570 -26.75 -16.22 8.09
N THR A 571 -27.56 -16.54 7.08
CA THR A 571 -27.09 -16.85 5.72
C THR A 571 -26.49 -15.60 5.08
N VAL A 572 -25.23 -15.68 4.64
CA VAL A 572 -24.54 -14.59 3.94
C VAL A 572 -24.72 -14.70 2.43
N MET A 573 -24.80 -15.92 1.91
CA MET A 573 -24.94 -16.17 0.48
C MET A 573 -25.65 -17.49 0.25
N THR A 574 -26.50 -17.54 -0.78
CA THR A 574 -27.12 -18.77 -1.28
C THR A 574 -26.51 -19.12 -2.62
N ILE A 575 -25.84 -20.25 -2.70
CA ILE A 575 -25.33 -20.84 -3.93
C ILE A 575 -26.53 -21.41 -4.71
N PRO A 576 -26.80 -20.91 -5.93
CA PRO A 576 -27.95 -21.36 -6.71
C PRO A 576 -27.81 -22.84 -7.11
N PRO A 577 -28.93 -23.52 -7.37
CA PRO A 577 -28.92 -24.88 -7.88
C PRO A 577 -28.30 -24.94 -9.29
N ALA A 578 -27.96 -26.13 -9.75
CA ALA A 578 -27.35 -26.34 -11.06
C ALA A 578 -28.15 -25.66 -12.21
N PRO A 579 -27.47 -25.10 -13.24
CA PRO A 579 -28.11 -24.36 -14.34
C PRO A 579 -29.17 -25.15 -15.13
N ASP A 580 -29.13 -26.48 -15.08
CA ASP A 580 -30.03 -27.40 -15.79
C ASP A 580 -31.28 -27.81 -14.97
N GLY A 581 -31.43 -27.29 -13.73
CA GLY A 581 -32.66 -27.34 -12.93
C GLY A 581 -32.72 -28.45 -11.87
N ARG A 582 -33.16 -28.09 -10.65
CA ARG A 582 -33.61 -28.90 -9.49
C ARG A 582 -32.93 -30.28 -9.25
N LYS A 583 -31.64 -30.42 -9.53
CA LYS A 583 -30.90 -31.64 -9.20
C LYS A 583 -30.43 -31.61 -7.74
N PRO A 584 -30.56 -32.71 -6.98
CA PRO A 584 -30.11 -32.75 -5.60
C PRO A 584 -28.59 -32.62 -5.49
N VAL A 585 -28.14 -31.92 -4.44
CA VAL A 585 -26.71 -31.83 -4.09
C VAL A 585 -26.31 -33.13 -3.39
N VAL A 586 -25.22 -33.74 -3.87
CA VAL A 586 -24.66 -35.00 -3.36
C VAL A 586 -23.48 -34.74 -2.42
N GLY A 587 -22.73 -33.65 -2.62
CA GLY A 587 -21.61 -33.28 -1.76
C GLY A 587 -21.23 -31.81 -1.88
N VAL A 588 -20.59 -31.27 -0.85
CA VAL A 588 -19.97 -29.95 -0.84
C VAL A 588 -18.58 -30.03 -0.20
N CYS A 589 -17.62 -29.25 -0.69
CA CYS A 589 -16.29 -29.24 -0.10
C CYS A 589 -15.60 -27.88 -0.30
N TRP A 590 -14.79 -27.52 0.69
CA TRP A 590 -13.90 -26.36 0.63
C TRP A 590 -12.48 -26.80 0.31
N ALA A 591 -11.79 -26.03 -0.51
CA ALA A 591 -10.36 -26.09 -0.70
C ALA A 591 -9.68 -25.21 0.35
N ALA A 592 -8.44 -25.55 0.71
CA ALA A 592 -7.64 -24.77 1.66
C ALA A 592 -7.40 -23.31 1.20
N ASP A 593 -7.44 -23.07 -0.12
CA ASP A 593 -7.29 -21.74 -0.74
C ASP A 593 -8.59 -20.91 -0.75
N GLY A 594 -9.68 -21.40 -0.15
CA GLY A 594 -10.96 -20.69 -0.07
C GLY A 594 -11.91 -20.92 -1.26
N ARG A 595 -11.55 -21.76 -2.23
CA ARG A 595 -12.51 -22.23 -3.25
C ARG A 595 -13.52 -23.20 -2.64
N PHE A 596 -14.76 -23.17 -3.14
CA PHE A 596 -15.85 -24.02 -2.69
C PHE A 596 -16.48 -24.76 -3.85
N ALA A 597 -16.60 -26.08 -3.77
CA ALA A 597 -17.19 -26.89 -4.83
C ALA A 597 -18.47 -27.57 -4.35
N VAL A 598 -19.49 -27.53 -5.22
CA VAL A 598 -20.77 -28.23 -5.05
C VAL A 598 -20.84 -29.35 -6.09
N VAL A 599 -21.15 -30.56 -5.63
CA VAL A 599 -21.31 -31.74 -6.47
C VAL A 599 -22.79 -32.09 -6.54
N HIS A 600 -23.36 -32.06 -7.75
CA HIS A 600 -24.75 -32.42 -8.00
C HIS A 600 -24.91 -33.87 -8.44
N ASP A 601 -26.12 -34.42 -8.25
CA ASP A 601 -26.48 -35.73 -8.75
C ASP A 601 -26.34 -35.77 -10.28
N GLU A 602 -25.76 -36.87 -10.79
CA GLU A 602 -25.20 -37.03 -12.14
C GLU A 602 -23.83 -36.37 -12.45
N GLY A 603 -23.12 -35.84 -11.45
CA GLY A 603 -21.68 -35.56 -11.56
C GLY A 603 -21.27 -34.18 -12.07
N THR A 604 -22.18 -33.21 -12.09
CA THR A 604 -21.81 -31.80 -12.30
C THR A 604 -21.13 -31.29 -11.04
N VAL A 605 -19.84 -30.93 -11.14
CA VAL A 605 -19.12 -30.21 -10.09
C VAL A 605 -19.08 -28.74 -10.47
N VAL A 606 -19.63 -27.88 -9.63
CA VAL A 606 -19.56 -26.43 -9.79
C VAL A 606 -18.66 -25.88 -8.72
N SER A 607 -17.50 -25.37 -9.10
CA SER A 607 -16.60 -24.67 -8.20
C SER A 607 -16.89 -23.17 -8.21
N TRP A 608 -16.87 -22.58 -7.03
CA TRP A 608 -17.07 -21.18 -6.73
C TRP A 608 -15.81 -20.67 -6.05
N THR A 609 -15.35 -19.49 -6.44
CA THR A 609 -14.42 -18.73 -5.60
C THR A 609 -15.28 -17.84 -4.71
N ILE A 610 -15.32 -18.13 -3.42
CA ILE A 610 -16.13 -17.35 -2.48
C ILE A 610 -15.26 -16.26 -1.90
N THR A 611 -15.41 -15.06 -2.45
CA THR A 611 -14.82 -13.85 -1.88
C THR A 611 -15.82 -13.26 -0.90
N LEU A 612 -15.71 -13.62 0.37
CA LEU A 612 -16.48 -12.93 1.41
C LEU A 612 -15.88 -11.55 1.66
N PRO A 613 -16.71 -10.51 1.86
CA PRO A 613 -16.22 -9.32 2.53
C PRO A 613 -15.66 -9.71 3.91
N ALA A 614 -14.41 -9.33 4.14
CA ALA A 614 -13.83 -9.33 5.47
C ALA A 614 -14.81 -8.61 6.42
N ARG A 615 -14.89 -9.13 7.65
CA ARG A 615 -15.86 -8.71 8.65
C ARG A 615 -15.93 -7.17 8.70
N ALA A 616 -17.11 -6.59 8.49
CA ALA A 616 -17.40 -5.24 8.94
C ALA A 616 -17.33 -5.23 10.48
N THR A 617 -16.12 -5.17 11.03
CA THR A 617 -15.87 -4.34 12.21
C THR A 617 -16.26 -2.93 11.80
N GLY A 618 -17.09 -2.25 12.60
CA GLY A 618 -17.70 -0.96 12.24
C GLY A 618 -16.75 -0.09 11.42
N GLU A 619 -17.28 0.40 10.31
CA GLU A 619 -16.62 1.27 9.32
C GLU A 619 -15.65 2.24 10.03
N ARG A 620 -14.36 1.91 10.05
CA ARG A 620 -13.33 2.78 10.62
C ARG A 620 -12.96 3.80 9.56
N VAL A 621 -13.44 5.02 9.76
CA VAL A 621 -12.99 6.16 8.98
C VAL A 621 -11.49 6.34 9.26
N PRO A 622 -10.62 6.27 8.24
CA PRO A 622 -9.22 6.56 8.41
C PRO A 622 -9.07 7.96 9.01
N PRO A 623 -8.15 8.18 9.97
CA PRO A 623 -7.96 9.50 10.52
C PRO A 623 -7.61 10.48 9.39
N GLN A 624 -8.11 11.72 9.44
CA GLN A 624 -7.74 12.77 8.47
C GLN A 624 -6.21 12.95 8.41
N GLN A 625 -5.53 12.60 9.50
CA GLN A 625 -4.10 12.65 9.68
C GLN A 625 -3.33 11.47 9.05
N LEU A 626 -4.01 10.52 8.38
CA LEU A 626 -3.36 9.34 7.82
C LEU A 626 -2.24 9.66 6.79
N PRO A 627 -2.43 10.61 5.85
CA PRO A 627 -1.34 11.01 4.95
C PRO A 627 -0.14 11.59 5.70
N ALA A 628 -0.37 12.35 6.77
CA ALA A 628 0.69 12.91 7.61
C ALA A 628 1.43 11.81 8.38
N LEU A 629 0.69 10.83 8.92
CA LEU A 629 1.25 9.68 9.64
C LEU A 629 2.14 8.83 8.74
N VAL A 630 1.66 8.47 7.55
CA VAL A 630 2.42 7.63 6.61
C VAL A 630 3.65 8.35 6.06
N ALA A 631 3.51 9.64 5.69
CA ALA A 631 4.63 10.42 5.20
C ALA A 631 5.72 10.59 6.27
N ALA A 632 5.33 10.81 7.52
CA ALA A 632 6.27 10.97 8.63
C ALA A 632 6.99 9.65 8.98
N THR A 633 6.30 8.50 8.97
CA THR A 633 6.98 7.21 9.18
C THR A 633 7.98 6.92 8.05
N ALA A 634 7.57 7.18 6.81
CA ALA A 634 8.42 7.04 5.63
C ALA A 634 9.69 7.92 5.74
N ALA A 635 9.55 9.17 6.19
CA ALA A 635 10.67 10.10 6.36
C ALA A 635 11.70 9.64 7.40
N VAL A 636 11.30 8.86 8.41
CA VAL A 636 12.20 8.26 9.41
C VAL A 636 12.94 7.02 8.86
N GLY A 637 12.58 6.56 7.66
CA GLY A 637 13.18 5.37 7.03
C GLY A 637 12.54 4.06 7.47
N THR A 638 11.34 4.10 8.04
CA THR A 638 10.60 2.93 8.50
C THR A 638 9.20 2.91 7.90
N MET A 639 8.83 1.81 7.22
CA MET A 639 7.47 1.63 6.70
C MET A 639 6.82 0.36 7.23
N VAL A 640 5.79 0.56 8.04
CA VAL A 640 4.94 -0.47 8.63
C VAL A 640 3.60 -0.46 7.88
N SER A 641 2.85 -1.55 7.92
CA SER A 641 1.56 -1.62 7.23
C SER A 641 0.61 -0.52 7.72
N VAL A 642 -0.13 0.09 6.79
CA VAL A 642 -1.04 1.20 7.07
C VAL A 642 -2.09 0.85 8.15
N PRO A 643 -2.66 -0.37 8.18
CA PRO A 643 -3.55 -0.78 9.28
C PRO A 643 -2.90 -0.75 10.67
N VAL A 644 -1.61 -1.11 10.80
CA VAL A 644 -0.89 -0.98 12.09
C VAL A 644 -0.83 0.47 12.52
N LEU A 645 -0.55 1.38 11.58
CA LEU A 645 -0.45 2.81 11.86
C LEU A 645 -1.81 3.39 12.30
N VAL A 646 -2.91 2.97 11.66
CA VAL A 646 -4.28 3.37 12.05
C VAL A 646 -4.65 2.84 13.44
N ASP A 647 -4.36 1.57 13.73
CA ASP A 647 -4.65 0.98 15.04
C ASP A 647 -3.78 1.61 16.14
N LEU A 648 -2.51 1.89 15.85
CA LEU A 648 -1.59 2.56 16.78
C LEU A 648 -2.02 3.99 17.09
N PHE A 649 -2.45 4.74 16.07
CA PHE A 649 -2.98 6.09 16.24
C PHE A 649 -4.26 6.09 17.08
N SER A 650 -5.17 5.16 16.80
CA SER A 650 -6.42 4.97 17.54
C SER A 650 -6.17 4.58 19.00
N LEU A 651 -5.18 3.70 19.26
CA LEU A 651 -4.74 3.31 20.60
C LEU A 651 -4.29 4.51 21.43
N LEU A 652 -3.50 5.40 20.83
CA LEU A 652 -2.97 6.59 21.49
C LEU A 652 -4.02 7.68 21.71
N LEU A 653 -5.05 7.75 20.87
CA LEU A 653 -6.23 8.58 21.13
C LEU A 653 -7.18 7.99 22.18
N GLY A 654 -6.97 6.73 22.57
CA GLY A 654 -7.89 6.02 23.46
C GLY A 654 -9.22 5.66 22.81
N GLN A 655 -9.21 5.53 21.48
CA GLN A 655 -10.30 5.01 20.68
C GLN A 655 -10.14 3.49 20.54
N ASP A 656 -11.12 2.83 19.92
CA ASP A 656 -11.03 1.40 19.62
C ASP A 656 -9.86 1.16 18.65
N ALA A 657 -8.85 0.44 19.13
CA ALA A 657 -7.61 0.12 18.42
C ALA A 657 -7.61 -1.30 17.86
N GLY A 658 -8.75 -2.00 17.90
CA GLY A 658 -8.95 -3.25 17.18
C GLY A 658 -8.03 -4.34 17.70
N ARG A 659 -7.03 -4.74 16.92
CA ARG A 659 -6.08 -5.79 17.33
C ARG A 659 -5.07 -5.31 18.37
N LEU A 660 -4.90 -3.99 18.54
CA LEU A 660 -4.00 -3.41 19.53
C LEU A 660 -4.69 -3.06 20.86
N ASP A 661 -5.99 -3.30 21.01
CA ASP A 661 -6.75 -2.94 22.22
C ASP A 661 -6.19 -3.58 23.49
N GLU A 662 -5.57 -4.76 23.37
CA GLU A 662 -4.89 -5.44 24.49
C GLU A 662 -3.74 -4.61 25.07
N LEU A 663 -3.11 -3.76 24.26
CA LEU A 663 -2.02 -2.86 24.68
C LEU A 663 -2.52 -1.58 25.36
N SER A 664 -3.84 -1.34 25.43
CA SER A 664 -4.41 -0.14 26.03
C SER A 664 -4.01 0.09 27.49
N ARG A 665 -3.64 -0.99 28.21
CA ARG A 665 -3.18 -0.97 29.61
C ARG A 665 -1.65 -0.97 29.76
N HIS A 666 -0.89 -0.94 28.65
CA HIS A 666 0.56 -0.95 28.71
C HIS A 666 1.08 0.34 29.38
N PRO A 667 2.14 0.28 30.23
CA PRO A 667 2.70 1.47 30.88
C PRO A 667 3.10 2.57 29.88
N GLY A 668 3.81 2.21 28.80
CA GLY A 668 4.21 3.15 27.75
C GLY A 668 3.02 3.83 27.06
N VAL A 669 1.95 3.09 26.74
CA VAL A 669 0.71 3.65 26.15
C VAL A 669 0.02 4.59 27.14
N THR A 670 0.00 4.22 28.42
CA THR A 670 -0.60 5.04 29.49
C THR A 670 0.17 6.35 29.68
N MET A 671 1.51 6.30 29.64
CA MET A 671 2.37 7.47 29.70
C MET A 671 2.15 8.42 28.53
N LEU A 672 2.11 7.91 27.29
CA LEU A 672 1.87 8.72 26.09
C LEU A 672 0.46 9.34 26.10
N ARG A 673 -0.57 8.58 26.49
CA ARG A 673 -1.95 9.10 26.65
C ARG A 673 -2.04 10.16 27.75
N GLY A 674 -1.20 10.05 28.78
CA GLY A 674 -1.12 11.02 29.89
C GLY A 674 -0.79 12.44 29.45
N LEU A 675 -0.17 12.62 28.28
CA LEU A 675 0.16 13.92 27.68
C LEU A 675 -1.08 14.71 27.23
N ARG A 676 -2.20 14.03 26.89
CA ARG A 676 -3.48 14.62 26.42
C ARG A 676 -3.31 15.58 25.24
N TRP A 677 -2.57 15.16 24.22
CA TRP A 677 -2.30 15.95 23.03
C TRP A 677 -3.44 15.93 22.00
N PRO A 678 -3.58 16.98 21.17
CA PRO A 678 -4.53 16.99 20.06
C PRO A 678 -4.14 15.95 18.99
N ALA A 679 -5.11 15.53 18.17
CA ALA A 679 -4.94 14.48 17.16
C ALA A 679 -3.75 14.72 16.23
N ASP A 680 -3.52 15.96 15.80
CA ASP A 680 -2.41 16.32 14.91
C ASP A 680 -1.04 16.09 15.55
N ALA A 681 -0.92 16.27 16.86
CA ALA A 681 0.32 16.01 17.60
C ALA A 681 0.48 14.53 17.98
N VAL A 682 -0.63 13.78 18.08
CA VAL A 682 -0.60 12.33 18.34
C VAL A 682 0.01 11.56 17.16
N VAL A 683 -0.02 12.12 15.95
CA VAL A 683 0.69 11.60 14.78
C VAL A 683 2.16 11.36 15.12
N GLY A 684 2.85 12.33 15.73
CA GLY A 684 4.26 12.18 16.06
C GLY A 684 4.54 11.19 17.19
N LEU A 685 3.57 10.98 18.11
CA LEU A 685 3.67 9.92 19.12
C LEU A 685 3.54 8.53 18.48
N ALA A 686 2.67 8.38 17.47
CA ALA A 686 2.53 7.14 16.72
C ALA A 686 3.79 6.87 15.86
N VAL A 687 4.34 7.89 15.20
CA VAL A 687 5.61 7.81 14.45
C VAL A 687 6.77 7.38 15.36
N LEU A 688 6.84 7.93 16.58
CA LEU A 688 7.87 7.57 17.55
C LEU A 688 7.89 6.06 17.86
N VAL A 689 6.72 5.45 18.04
CA VAL A 689 6.60 4.01 18.31
C VAL A 689 6.83 3.19 17.03
N ALA A 690 6.32 3.66 15.89
CA ALA A 690 6.48 2.98 14.60
C ALA A 690 7.93 2.95 14.10
N ALA A 691 8.73 3.96 14.44
CA ALA A 691 10.13 4.10 14.01
C ALA A 691 11.08 2.99 14.49
N GLY A 692 10.69 2.18 15.47
CA GLY A 692 11.48 1.02 15.92
C GLY A 692 10.98 -0.32 15.40
N LEU A 693 9.92 -0.33 14.58
CA LEU A 693 9.34 -1.56 14.04
C LEU A 693 10.08 -2.01 12.77
N PRO A 694 10.13 -3.33 12.50
CA PRO A 694 10.73 -3.84 11.27
C PRO A 694 9.95 -3.33 10.06
N ALA A 695 10.67 -2.73 9.11
CA ALA A 695 10.08 -2.26 7.86
C ALA A 695 9.76 -3.45 6.94
N ALA A 696 8.65 -3.38 6.22
CA ALA A 696 8.40 -4.30 5.11
C ALA A 696 9.28 -3.88 3.91
N GLU A 697 10.10 -4.79 3.38
CA GLU A 697 11.04 -4.49 2.28
C GLU A 697 10.34 -3.94 1.02
N ASP A 698 9.07 -4.32 0.80
CA ASP A 698 8.27 -3.94 -0.38
C ASP A 698 7.63 -2.53 -0.30
N THR A 699 7.75 -1.81 0.84
CA THR A 699 7.03 -0.54 1.08
C THR A 699 7.93 0.67 1.36
N LEU A 700 9.24 0.53 1.18
CA LEU A 700 10.18 1.63 1.40
C LEU A 700 9.92 2.80 0.43
N PRO A 701 9.98 4.06 0.92
CA PRO A 701 9.82 5.23 0.08
C PRO A 701 10.99 5.36 -0.90
N PRO A 702 10.79 6.03 -2.05
CA PRO A 702 11.87 6.30 -2.98
C PRO A 702 12.98 7.16 -2.35
N ASP A 703 14.23 6.84 -2.67
CA ASP A 703 15.41 7.54 -2.15
C ASP A 703 15.33 9.07 -2.39
N GLN A 704 15.66 9.85 -1.35
CA GLN A 704 15.76 11.32 -1.37
C GLN A 704 14.43 12.10 -1.53
N ALA A 705 13.27 11.47 -1.35
CA ALA A 705 11.98 12.16 -1.28
C ALA A 705 11.85 12.97 0.03
N THR A 706 11.37 14.21 -0.07
CA THR A 706 11.09 15.03 1.11
C THR A 706 9.76 14.60 1.76
N GLN A 707 9.58 14.90 3.05
CA GLN A 707 8.34 14.59 3.75
C GLN A 707 7.11 15.28 3.12
N GLU A 708 7.27 16.50 2.61
CA GLU A 708 6.21 17.24 1.90
C GLU A 708 5.82 16.55 0.59
N GLU A 709 6.79 16.08 -0.19
CA GLU A 709 6.53 15.32 -1.42
C GLU A 709 5.81 13.99 -1.16
N LEU A 710 6.21 13.27 -0.11
CA LEU A 710 5.56 12.04 0.33
C LEU A 710 4.13 12.30 0.79
N HIS A 711 3.92 13.37 1.56
CA HIS A 711 2.61 13.77 2.04
C HIS A 711 1.64 14.09 0.90
N ALA A 712 2.05 14.97 -0.02
CA ALA A 712 1.23 15.36 -1.16
C ALA A 712 0.91 14.17 -2.08
N ALA A 713 1.87 13.26 -2.29
CA ALA A 713 1.66 12.07 -3.10
C ALA A 713 0.66 11.09 -2.47
N VAL A 714 0.73 10.87 -1.16
CA VAL A 714 -0.20 10.00 -0.42
C VAL A 714 -1.58 10.62 -0.33
N GLU A 715 -1.67 11.92 -0.06
CA GLU A 715 -2.93 12.67 -0.03
C GLU A 715 -3.66 12.54 -1.37
N GLN A 716 -2.96 12.83 -2.48
CA GLN A 716 -3.51 12.67 -3.83
C GLN A 716 -3.92 11.22 -4.14
N ALA A 717 -3.15 10.22 -3.69
CA ALA A 717 -3.47 8.81 -3.92
C ALA A 717 -4.69 8.33 -3.12
N MET A 718 -5.04 9.03 -2.03
CA MET A 718 -6.16 8.69 -1.15
C MET A 718 -7.46 9.45 -1.49
N GLU A 719 -7.41 10.48 -2.33
CA GLU A 719 -8.60 11.17 -2.85
C GLU A 719 -9.45 10.20 -3.71
N GLY A 720 -10.54 9.66 -3.13
CA GLY A 720 -11.53 8.85 -3.83
C GLY A 720 -11.63 7.37 -3.43
N VAL A 721 -10.87 6.91 -2.42
CA VAL A 721 -10.89 5.51 -1.96
C VAL A 721 -11.84 5.35 -0.77
N SER A 722 -12.96 4.64 -0.95
CA SER A 722 -13.78 4.15 0.16
C SER A 722 -13.13 2.93 0.80
N THR A 723 -12.80 3.03 2.09
CA THR A 723 -11.90 2.10 2.78
C THR A 723 -12.61 0.94 3.44
N VAL A 724 -12.19 -0.29 3.11
CA VAL A 724 -12.33 -1.47 3.99
C VAL A 724 -10.92 -1.94 4.33
N SER A 725 -10.61 -2.01 5.63
CA SER A 725 -9.31 -2.44 6.15
C SER A 725 -9.10 -3.94 5.88
N GLN A 726 -7.96 -4.29 5.29
CA GLN A 726 -7.51 -5.68 5.15
C GLN A 726 -7.16 -6.31 6.50
N ALA A 727 -7.18 -7.64 6.57
CA ALA A 727 -6.69 -8.38 7.72
C ALA A 727 -5.15 -8.32 7.76
N TYR A 728 -4.59 -7.82 8.86
CA TYR A 728 -3.15 -7.75 9.08
C TYR A 728 -2.82 -8.33 10.47
N GLU A 729 -1.64 -8.93 10.62
CA GLU A 729 -1.15 -9.36 11.93
C GLU A 729 -0.16 -8.30 12.48
N PRO A 730 -0.45 -7.65 13.62
CA PRO A 730 0.47 -6.68 14.20
C PRO A 730 1.77 -7.35 14.66
N PRO A 731 2.94 -6.70 14.48
CA PRO A 731 4.21 -7.20 15.00
C PRO A 731 4.27 -6.98 16.52
N MET A 732 3.48 -7.77 17.27
CA MET A 732 3.24 -7.57 18.70
C MET A 732 4.51 -7.58 19.54
N ALA A 733 5.46 -8.48 19.24
CA ALA A 733 6.74 -8.55 19.95
C ALA A 733 7.57 -7.27 19.78
N ALA A 734 7.64 -6.72 18.56
CA ALA A 734 8.39 -5.49 18.29
C ALA A 734 7.68 -4.27 18.90
N LEU A 735 6.35 -4.22 18.84
CA LEU A 735 5.54 -3.18 19.47
C LEU A 735 5.75 -3.13 20.99
N LEU A 736 5.78 -4.29 21.66
CA LEU A 736 6.05 -4.36 23.10
C LEU A 736 7.45 -3.84 23.44
N VAL A 737 8.48 -4.23 22.69
CA VAL A 737 9.85 -3.74 22.88
C VAL A 737 9.92 -2.21 22.73
N GLU A 738 9.25 -1.65 21.74
CA GLU A 738 9.23 -0.20 21.54
C GLU A 738 8.43 0.55 22.60
N LEU A 739 7.32 -0.03 23.07
CA LEU A 739 6.53 0.53 24.16
C LEU A 739 7.24 0.43 25.52
N ASP A 740 8.08 -0.59 25.74
CA ASP A 740 8.93 -0.73 26.92
C ASP A 740 10.07 0.30 26.95
N ARG A 741 10.50 0.79 25.78
CA ARG A 741 11.46 1.90 25.64
C ARG A 741 10.85 3.27 25.92
N ILE A 742 9.53 3.36 26.11
CA ILE A 742 8.87 4.59 26.51
C ILE A 742 9.00 4.74 28.02
N ASP A 743 9.95 5.58 28.42
CA ASP A 743 10.21 5.94 29.81
C ASP A 743 9.99 7.43 30.08
N ASP A 744 10.26 7.86 31.31
CA ASP A 744 10.12 9.26 31.70
C ASP A 744 10.97 10.22 30.86
N SER A 745 12.11 9.78 30.29
CA SER A 745 12.94 10.65 29.45
C SER A 745 12.24 11.00 28.13
N VAL A 746 11.56 10.02 27.53
CA VAL A 746 10.77 10.20 26.29
C VAL A 746 9.60 11.14 26.51
N ILE A 747 8.87 10.98 27.62
CA ILE A 747 7.75 11.85 27.99
C ILE A 747 8.21 13.29 28.20
N VAL A 748 9.42 13.46 28.72
CA VAL A 748 9.96 14.80 28.91
C VAL A 748 10.40 15.43 27.60
N LEU A 749 11.03 14.68 26.71
CA LEU A 749 11.34 15.16 25.35
C LEU A 749 10.07 15.57 24.60
N ALA A 750 9.00 14.78 24.71
CA ALA A 750 7.68 15.14 24.19
C ALA A 750 7.18 16.44 24.81
N THR A 751 7.23 16.56 26.14
CA THR A 751 6.77 17.77 26.86
C THR A 751 7.61 19.02 26.52
N LEU A 752 8.90 18.86 26.25
CA LEU A 752 9.85 19.91 25.89
C LEU A 752 9.51 20.55 24.55
N LEU A 753 9.29 19.71 23.54
CA LEU A 753 8.93 20.14 22.19
C LEU A 753 7.50 20.70 22.18
N GLY A 754 6.60 20.05 22.93
CA GLY A 754 5.20 20.43 23.02
C GLY A 754 4.40 20.00 21.79
N PRO A 755 3.06 20.01 21.89
CA PRO A 755 2.18 19.48 20.85
C PRO A 755 2.28 20.26 19.54
N ASP A 756 2.45 21.58 19.59
CA ASP A 756 2.48 22.42 18.39
C ASP A 756 3.71 22.13 17.51
N ALA A 757 4.87 21.88 18.13
CA ALA A 757 6.10 21.53 17.41
C ALA A 757 6.04 20.13 16.81
N VAL A 758 5.47 19.17 17.54
CA VAL A 758 5.31 17.79 17.06
C VAL A 758 4.24 17.70 15.98
N ALA A 759 3.19 18.52 16.03
CA ALA A 759 2.21 18.61 14.95
C ALA A 759 2.83 19.22 13.66
N ALA A 760 3.69 20.23 13.80
CA ALA A 760 4.38 20.83 12.66
C ALA A 760 5.41 19.87 12.01
N ALA A 761 6.09 19.07 12.82
CA ALA A 761 7.06 18.08 12.34
C ALA A 761 6.92 16.75 13.10
N PRO A 762 6.05 15.83 12.63
CA PRO A 762 5.71 14.60 13.35
C PRO A 762 6.86 13.62 13.58
N ASP A 763 7.90 13.67 12.76
CA ASP A 763 9.06 12.78 12.85
C ASP A 763 10.14 13.27 13.83
N VAL A 764 10.01 14.49 14.38
CA VAL A 764 10.99 15.09 15.30
C VAL A 764 11.30 14.18 16.48
N LEU A 765 10.29 13.60 17.14
CA LEU A 765 10.51 12.77 18.33
C LEU A 765 11.35 11.53 18.04
N ALA A 766 11.09 10.87 16.90
CA ALA A 766 11.83 9.70 16.46
C ALA A 766 13.29 10.05 16.12
N ARG A 767 13.51 11.15 15.37
CA ARG A 767 14.85 11.63 15.03
C ARG A 767 15.66 11.95 16.29
N VAL A 768 15.07 12.67 17.25
CA VAL A 768 15.74 13.03 18.52
C VAL A 768 16.13 11.80 19.31
N ARG A 769 15.22 10.84 19.44
CA ARG A 769 15.50 9.60 20.16
C ARG A 769 16.66 8.83 19.51
N SER A 770 16.74 8.84 18.17
CA SER A 770 17.83 8.18 17.42
C SER A 770 19.19 8.90 17.54
N GLN A 771 19.19 10.22 17.76
CA GLN A 771 20.40 11.06 17.81
C GLN A 771 20.91 11.35 19.24
N SER A 772 20.08 11.10 20.27
CA SER A 772 20.42 11.44 21.65
C SER A 772 21.56 10.58 22.20
N PHE A 773 22.76 11.16 22.33
CA PHE A 773 23.86 10.58 23.11
C PHE A 773 23.53 10.64 24.61
N GLY A 774 23.00 9.55 25.16
CA GLY A 774 22.86 9.35 26.61
C GLY A 774 21.61 9.98 27.22
N GLY A 775 20.76 9.15 27.82
CA GLY A 775 19.46 9.53 28.37
C GLY A 775 19.51 10.68 29.38
N TRP A 776 18.95 11.82 28.98
CA TRP A 776 18.68 12.95 29.87
C TRP A 776 17.46 12.62 30.75
N SER A 777 17.69 12.19 31.99
CA SER A 777 16.60 11.96 32.96
C SER A 777 16.23 13.27 33.68
N LEU A 778 14.96 13.66 33.57
CA LEU A 778 14.41 14.87 34.17
C LEU A 778 13.47 14.51 35.33
N ALA A 779 13.76 15.01 36.54
CA ALA A 779 12.95 14.74 37.72
C ALA A 779 11.54 15.36 37.56
N PRO A 780 10.45 14.77 38.12
CA PRO A 780 9.08 15.26 37.95
C PRO A 780 8.84 16.75 38.26
N ARG A 781 9.63 17.33 39.17
CA ARG A 781 9.60 18.77 39.45
C ARG A 781 10.16 19.61 38.31
N GLN A 782 11.21 19.15 37.63
CA GLN A 782 11.82 19.81 36.47
C GLN A 782 10.92 19.70 35.23
N GLN A 783 10.19 18.59 35.08
CA GLN A 783 9.20 18.43 33.99
C GLN A 783 8.12 19.51 34.04
N ARG A 784 7.64 19.86 35.24
CA ARG A 784 6.65 20.93 35.45
C ARG A 784 7.17 22.33 35.10
N LEU A 785 8.49 22.53 35.11
CA LEU A 785 9.12 23.81 34.75
C LEU A 785 9.01 24.10 33.26
N LEU A 786 9.05 23.06 32.44
CA LEU A 786 9.01 23.16 30.99
C LEU A 786 7.62 23.54 30.47
N GLY A 787 6.57 23.20 31.24
CA GLY A 787 5.20 23.67 31.04
C GLY A 787 4.92 25.10 31.52
N LEU A 788 5.91 25.83 32.09
CA LEU A 788 5.70 27.21 32.52
C LEU A 788 5.53 28.13 31.31
N ARG A 789 4.30 28.60 31.12
CA ARG A 789 4.00 29.74 30.26
C ARG A 789 4.41 31.02 31.00
N SER A 790 5.69 31.37 30.93
CA SER A 790 6.16 32.69 31.34
C SER A 790 5.57 33.74 30.39
N MET A 791 4.54 34.44 30.84
CA MET A 791 4.16 35.73 30.28
C MET A 791 4.88 36.80 31.09
N LEU A 792 5.75 37.58 30.44
CA LEU A 792 6.22 38.84 30.99
C LEU A 792 4.97 39.70 31.30
N ARG A 793 4.64 39.84 32.59
CA ARG A 793 3.61 40.79 33.02
C ARG A 793 4.12 42.19 32.70
N ALA A 794 3.42 42.87 31.79
CA ALA A 794 3.60 44.30 31.53
C ALA A 794 2.97 45.12 32.67
N ASP A 795 3.44 44.95 33.90
CA ASP A 795 2.94 45.71 35.05
C ASP A 795 3.83 46.93 35.31
N GLY A 796 3.56 48.00 34.55
CA GLY A 796 4.01 49.36 34.87
C GLY A 796 2.80 50.28 34.99
N ARG A 797 2.25 50.42 36.21
CA ARG A 797 1.12 51.32 36.48
C ARG A 797 1.58 52.77 36.69
N SER A 798 0.92 53.72 36.05
CA SER A 798 0.83 55.13 36.50
C SER A 798 -0.59 55.64 36.21
N GLN A 799 -1.11 56.63 36.94
CA GLN A 799 -2.55 56.99 36.97
C GLN A 799 -2.90 58.24 36.13
N GLY A 800 -4.15 58.30 35.65
CA GLY A 800 -4.81 59.54 35.17
C GLY A 800 -6.24 59.29 34.67
N HIS A 801 -7.21 60.08 35.16
CA HIS A 801 -8.65 59.93 34.93
C HIS A 801 -9.18 60.75 33.74
N GLY A 802 -10.10 60.16 32.96
CA GLY A 802 -10.93 60.86 31.99
C GLY A 802 -12.03 59.95 31.43
N VAL A 803 -13.30 60.38 31.54
CA VAL A 803 -14.50 59.65 31.12
C VAL A 803 -14.75 59.87 29.62
N GLY A 804 -14.73 58.80 28.82
CA GLY A 804 -15.05 58.85 27.39
C GLY A 804 -15.23 57.45 26.78
N ASP A 805 -16.41 57.20 26.22
CA ASP A 805 -16.98 55.86 26.00
C ASP A 805 -16.65 55.22 24.62
N THR A 806 -15.47 55.49 24.06
CA THR A 806 -15.08 54.89 22.77
C THR A 806 -13.99 53.82 22.93
N ARG A 807 -14.23 52.63 22.33
CA ARG A 807 -13.32 51.48 22.31
C ARG A 807 -11.95 51.72 21.65
N ALA A 808 -11.69 52.92 21.12
CA ALA A 808 -10.50 53.25 20.33
C ALA A 808 -9.37 53.97 21.09
N GLY A 809 -9.54 54.36 22.36
CA GLY A 809 -8.45 54.97 23.15
C GLY A 809 -7.97 56.35 22.64
N ILE A 810 -8.80 57.04 21.84
CA ILE A 810 -8.54 58.36 21.26
C ILE A 810 -9.79 59.24 21.46
N ALA A 811 -9.62 60.52 21.81
CA ALA A 811 -10.69 61.53 21.89
C ALA A 811 -10.31 62.79 21.11
N ARG A 812 -11.31 63.62 20.81
CA ARG A 812 -11.12 64.92 20.14
C ARG A 812 -10.80 66.07 21.10
N HIS A 813 -10.96 65.82 22.40
CA HIS A 813 -10.66 66.79 23.45
C HIS A 813 -9.80 66.14 24.53
N GLY A 814 -8.78 66.87 24.98
CA GLY A 814 -7.83 66.43 26.00
C GLY A 814 -6.82 67.53 26.31
N GLU A 815 -5.96 67.27 27.29
CA GLU A 815 -4.88 68.20 27.63
C GLU A 815 -3.74 68.12 26.60
N LEU A 816 -3.02 69.22 26.37
CA LEU A 816 -1.87 69.26 25.44
C LEU A 816 -0.85 68.09 25.59
N PRO A 817 -0.54 67.56 26.80
CA PRO A 817 0.36 66.41 26.95
C PRO A 817 -0.18 65.09 26.40
N SER A 818 -1.49 64.96 26.21
CA SER A 818 -2.10 63.76 25.63
C SER A 818 -2.29 63.84 24.12
N LEU A 819 -1.84 64.93 23.47
CA LEU A 819 -1.85 65.07 22.01
C LEU A 819 -1.00 63.97 21.36
N LEU A 820 -1.44 63.43 20.23
CA LEU A 820 -0.66 62.41 19.53
C LEU A 820 0.73 62.94 19.13
N PRO A 821 1.83 62.16 19.30
CA PRO A 821 3.18 62.59 18.95
C PRO A 821 3.35 63.02 17.48
N SER A 822 2.60 62.40 16.57
CA SER A 822 2.58 62.77 15.15
C SER A 822 1.97 64.16 14.91
N GLN A 823 1.09 64.64 15.81
CA GLN A 823 0.54 65.99 15.75
C GLN A 823 1.50 67.01 16.35
N LEU A 824 2.26 66.66 17.39
CA LEU A 824 3.33 67.51 17.93
C LEU A 824 4.48 67.71 16.92
N ALA A 825 4.73 66.73 16.05
CA ALA A 825 5.72 66.82 14.98
C ALA A 825 5.24 67.62 13.75
N SER A 826 3.99 68.09 13.72
CA SER A 826 3.45 68.86 12.59
C SER A 826 3.91 70.33 12.64
N PRO A 827 4.13 70.99 11.47
CA PRO A 827 4.43 72.43 11.42
C PRO A 827 3.39 73.26 12.18
N ARG A 828 3.81 74.34 12.83
CA ARG A 828 2.95 75.19 13.68
C ARG A 828 1.66 75.64 12.97
N GLU A 829 1.75 75.95 11.68
CA GLU A 829 0.62 76.38 10.85
C GLU A 829 -0.44 75.28 10.68
N VAL A 830 0.01 74.04 10.50
CA VAL A 830 -0.85 72.84 10.37
C VAL A 830 -1.49 72.50 11.71
N LEU A 831 -0.73 72.62 12.80
CA LEU A 831 -1.24 72.41 14.15
C LEU A 831 -2.30 73.46 14.51
N ALA A 832 -2.06 74.73 14.21
CA ALA A 832 -3.00 75.82 14.42
C ALA A 832 -4.28 75.66 13.58
N ALA A 833 -4.15 75.24 12.31
CA ALA A 833 -5.29 74.96 11.45
C ALA A 833 -6.15 73.81 12.01
N LYS A 834 -5.52 72.71 12.44
CA LYS A 834 -6.24 71.58 13.06
C LYS A 834 -6.89 71.95 14.39
N MET A 835 -6.24 72.78 15.20
CA MET A 835 -6.80 73.31 16.44
C MET A 835 -8.03 74.17 16.18
N SER A 836 -8.01 75.04 15.16
CA SER A 836 -9.16 75.87 14.79
C SER A 836 -10.36 75.09 14.26
N ARG A 837 -10.14 73.87 13.77
CA ARG A 837 -11.16 72.97 13.21
C ARG A 837 -11.62 71.88 14.16
N ASP A 838 -11.10 71.87 15.40
CA ASP A 838 -11.43 70.85 16.40
C ASP A 838 -11.08 69.41 15.93
N GLU A 839 -10.00 69.30 15.15
CA GLU A 839 -9.49 68.05 14.55
C GLU A 839 -8.28 67.47 15.31
N LEU A 840 -7.99 68.01 16.51
CA LEU A 840 -6.91 67.48 17.34
C LEU A 840 -7.34 66.16 17.99
N LEU A 841 -6.41 65.20 18.04
CA LEU A 841 -6.66 63.90 18.62
C LEU A 841 -5.76 63.70 19.83
N PHE A 842 -6.39 63.28 20.92
CA PHE A 842 -5.79 63.09 22.23
C PHE A 842 -5.93 61.63 22.64
N ARG A 843 -4.89 61.07 23.26
CA ARG A 843 -4.93 59.70 23.78
C ARG A 843 -5.79 59.63 25.04
N THR A 844 -6.70 58.66 25.12
CA THR A 844 -7.57 58.43 26.29
C THR A 844 -7.32 57.11 27.01
N ARG A 845 -6.45 56.24 26.48
CA ARG A 845 -5.98 55.03 27.18
C ARG A 845 -4.46 54.98 27.33
N GLN A 846 -4.04 54.47 28.49
CA GLN A 846 -2.65 54.27 28.87
C GLN A 846 -2.05 53.04 28.19
N GLY A 847 -0.84 53.17 27.66
CA GLY A 847 0.01 52.05 27.27
C GLY A 847 1.46 52.49 27.32
N GLY A 848 2.27 51.84 28.16
CA GLY A 848 3.72 51.90 28.01
C GLY A 848 4.10 51.24 26.70
N LEU A 849 5.08 51.80 25.99
CA LEU A 849 5.77 51.06 24.93
C LEU A 849 6.27 49.75 25.55
N ALA A 850 5.84 48.62 24.99
CA ALA A 850 6.38 47.33 25.36
C ALA A 850 7.91 47.42 25.25
N VAL A 851 8.64 46.96 26.26
CA VAL A 851 10.08 46.74 26.12
C VAL A 851 10.20 45.77 24.96
N GLU A 852 10.67 46.24 23.81
CA GLU A 852 10.91 45.35 22.68
C GLU A 852 11.98 44.35 23.11
N ALA A 853 11.60 43.07 23.17
CA ALA A 853 12.54 42.01 23.46
C ALA A 853 13.58 41.96 22.34
N GLN A 854 14.84 42.23 22.69
CA GLN A 854 15.98 42.15 21.77
C GLN A 854 16.18 40.71 21.27
N PRO A 855 16.78 40.51 20.08
CA PRO A 855 17.21 39.18 19.64
C PRO A 855 18.13 38.52 20.67
N VAL A 856 18.12 37.20 20.77
CA VAL A 856 18.93 36.46 21.75
C VAL A 856 19.83 35.46 21.04
N VAL A 857 21.12 35.46 21.39
CA VAL A 857 22.09 34.45 20.97
C VAL A 857 22.50 33.64 22.20
N LEU A 858 22.19 32.36 22.19
CA LEU A 858 22.47 31.42 23.26
C LEU A 858 23.75 30.66 22.94
N VAL A 859 24.74 30.69 23.83
CA VAL A 859 25.91 29.82 23.78
C VAL A 859 25.74 28.78 24.87
N VAL A 860 25.52 27.51 24.49
CA VAL A 860 25.22 26.43 25.44
C VAL A 860 26.41 25.48 25.53
N ASP A 861 26.86 25.22 26.75
CA ASP A 861 27.87 24.20 27.04
C ASP A 861 27.30 22.79 26.82
N ASP A 862 27.73 22.18 25.71
CA ASP A 862 27.41 20.83 25.29
C ASP A 862 28.56 19.84 25.55
N THR A 863 29.62 20.27 26.23
CA THR A 863 30.81 19.44 26.48
C THR A 863 30.57 18.42 27.59
N ALA A 864 31.49 17.45 27.74
CA ALA A 864 31.43 16.43 28.77
C ALA A 864 31.29 16.98 30.21
N ALA A 865 31.80 18.18 30.46
CA ALA A 865 31.69 18.84 31.77
C ALA A 865 30.27 19.35 32.08
N ALA A 866 29.39 19.44 31.09
CA ALA A 866 27.98 19.74 31.27
C ALA A 866 27.10 18.48 31.33
N PHE A 867 27.64 17.25 31.35
CA PHE A 867 26.80 16.06 31.41
C PHE A 867 26.12 15.88 32.78
N GLY A 868 24.89 15.37 32.79
CA GLY A 868 24.09 15.16 34.01
C GLY A 868 23.24 16.38 34.41
N THR A 869 22.97 16.54 35.72
CA THR A 869 22.00 17.53 36.25
C THR A 869 22.36 18.98 35.95
N VAL A 870 23.65 19.27 35.81
CA VAL A 870 24.17 20.58 35.39
C VAL A 870 23.69 20.92 33.98
N GLY A 871 23.98 20.08 32.98
CA GLY A 871 23.56 20.33 31.60
C GLY A 871 22.05 20.27 31.38
N VAL A 872 21.34 19.46 32.17
CA VAL A 872 19.87 19.46 32.17
C VAL A 872 19.35 20.84 32.57
N THR A 873 19.88 21.43 33.65
CA THR A 873 19.46 22.76 34.10
C THR A 873 19.84 23.85 33.09
N LEU A 874 21.04 23.77 32.49
CA LEU A 874 21.46 24.71 31.43
C LEU A 874 20.50 24.65 30.22
N ARG A 875 20.16 23.45 29.75
CA ARG A 875 19.24 23.24 28.61
C ARG A 875 17.82 23.67 28.92
N ILE A 876 17.31 23.47 30.15
CA ILE A 876 16.01 24.00 30.58
C ILE A 876 15.98 25.54 30.43
N VAL A 877 17.01 26.23 30.95
CA VAL A 877 17.07 27.69 30.89
C VAL A 877 17.19 28.18 29.44
N ALA A 878 18.03 27.54 28.63
CA ALA A 878 18.16 27.84 27.21
C ALA A 878 16.83 27.62 26.45
N ASN A 879 16.13 26.52 26.73
CA ASN A 879 14.84 26.19 26.13
C ASN A 879 13.76 27.24 26.46
N LEU A 880 13.72 27.71 27.71
CA LEU A 880 12.79 28.76 28.12
C LEU A 880 13.11 30.11 27.44
N LEU A 881 14.39 30.49 27.35
CA LEU A 881 14.81 31.72 26.68
C LEU A 881 14.51 31.70 25.18
N ALA A 882 14.91 30.64 24.47
CA ALA A 882 14.64 30.46 23.04
C ALA A 882 13.14 30.34 22.76
N GLY A 883 12.43 29.55 23.57
CA GLY A 883 10.98 29.39 23.47
C GLY A 883 10.21 30.69 23.61
N MET A 884 10.64 31.57 24.53
CA MET A 884 10.07 32.91 24.68
C MET A 884 10.35 33.81 23.46
N ALA A 885 11.57 33.77 22.92
CA ALA A 885 11.95 34.57 21.75
C ALA A 885 11.10 34.19 20.51
N ILE A 886 11.00 32.90 20.20
CA ILE A 886 10.25 32.42 19.03
C ILE A 886 8.74 32.71 19.17
N ARG A 887 8.14 32.52 20.36
CA ARG A 887 6.72 32.86 20.59
C ARG A 887 6.41 34.35 20.39
N GLN A 888 7.40 35.22 20.65
CA GLN A 888 7.30 36.65 20.39
C GLN A 888 7.70 37.03 18.95
N ARG A 889 7.91 36.04 18.07
CA ARG A 889 8.39 36.21 16.69
C ARG A 889 9.69 36.98 16.60
N ARG A 890 10.60 36.76 17.56
CA ARG A 890 11.94 37.36 17.58
C ARG A 890 12.95 36.33 17.10
N ARG A 891 14.02 36.82 16.46
CA ARG A 891 15.09 35.96 15.93
C ARG A 891 15.96 35.44 17.07
N CYS A 892 16.27 34.15 17.05
CA CYS A 892 17.13 33.49 18.04
C CYS A 892 18.19 32.65 17.33
N ALA A 893 19.38 32.59 17.89
CA ALA A 893 20.44 31.68 17.45
C ALA A 893 20.99 30.87 18.62
N LEU A 894 21.31 29.62 18.34
CA LEU A 894 22.00 28.69 19.22
C LEU A 894 23.43 28.48 18.72
N VAL A 895 24.38 28.53 19.64
CA VAL A 895 25.79 28.19 19.41
C VAL A 895 26.20 27.12 20.42
N LEU A 896 26.74 26.00 19.96
CA LEU A 896 27.27 24.94 20.83
C LEU A 896 28.73 25.22 21.18
N LEU A 897 29.12 25.03 22.43
CA LEU A 897 30.45 25.40 22.94
C LEU A 897 31.57 24.49 22.42
N GLY A 898 31.27 23.22 22.16
CA GLY A 898 32.21 22.23 21.61
C GLY A 898 32.54 22.51 20.16
N SER A 899 31.54 22.49 19.27
CA SER A 899 31.74 22.61 17.82
C SER A 899 31.78 24.06 17.29
N ALA A 900 31.27 25.03 18.05
CA ALA A 900 31.03 26.40 17.61
C ALA A 900 30.05 26.51 16.41
N ASP A 901 29.23 25.49 16.18
CA ASP A 901 28.19 25.51 15.15
C ASP A 901 27.08 26.51 15.50
N VAL A 902 26.60 27.24 14.48
CA VAL A 902 25.51 28.20 14.61
C VAL A 902 24.24 27.62 14.01
N THR A 903 23.18 27.56 14.80
CA THR A 903 21.83 27.17 14.35
C THR A 903 20.85 28.30 14.61
N PHE A 904 20.15 28.76 13.58
CA PHE A 904 19.07 29.74 13.75
C PHE A 904 17.78 29.03 14.15
N LEU A 905 17.17 29.48 15.23
CA LEU A 905 15.92 28.92 15.76
C LEU A 905 14.77 29.83 15.33
N ALA A 906 13.98 29.37 14.36
CA ALA A 906 12.85 30.09 13.79
C ALA A 906 11.50 29.56 14.33
N GLU A 907 11.41 28.26 14.61
CA GLU A 907 10.19 27.57 15.01
C GLU A 907 10.35 26.81 16.33
N MET A 908 9.24 26.45 16.97
CA MET A 908 9.28 25.65 18.21
C MET A 908 9.94 24.29 18.00
N ALA A 909 9.87 23.72 16.79
CA ALA A 909 10.54 22.48 16.44
C ALA A 909 12.07 22.60 16.51
N ASP A 910 12.64 23.77 16.23
CA ASP A 910 14.09 23.98 16.24
C ASP A 910 14.70 23.91 17.65
N LEU A 911 13.88 24.04 18.71
CA LEU A 911 14.32 23.85 20.10
C LEU A 911 14.94 22.47 20.32
N VAL A 912 14.64 21.52 19.43
CA VAL A 912 15.27 20.20 19.38
C VAL A 912 16.79 20.24 19.39
N HIS A 913 17.40 21.23 18.74
CA HIS A 913 18.86 21.35 18.64
C HIS A 913 19.53 21.60 19.99
N LEU A 914 18.79 22.09 20.99
CA LEU A 914 19.28 22.24 22.38
C LEU A 914 19.46 20.87 23.08
N TRP A 915 18.71 19.87 22.66
CA TRP A 915 18.61 18.57 23.32
C TRP A 915 19.30 17.45 22.53
N ALA A 916 19.43 17.61 21.21
CA ALA A 916 20.07 16.63 20.33
C ALA A 916 21.62 16.66 20.37
N GLY A 917 22.22 17.73 20.90
CA GLY A 917 23.67 17.94 20.89
C GLY A 917 24.38 17.55 22.20
N GLY A 918 25.49 16.81 22.06
CA GLY A 918 26.49 16.57 23.10
C GLY A 918 27.84 16.29 22.46
N SER A 919 28.88 17.01 22.87
CA SER A 919 30.22 16.92 22.31
C SER A 919 31.21 16.33 23.30
N VAL A 920 32.09 15.45 22.81
CA VAL A 920 33.25 14.94 23.56
C VAL A 920 34.46 15.86 23.36
N GLU A 921 34.35 16.87 22.49
CA GLU A 921 35.41 17.83 22.22
C GLU A 921 35.62 18.78 23.41
N ARG A 922 36.81 19.39 23.46
CA ARG A 922 37.14 20.37 24.51
C ARG A 922 36.41 21.70 24.24
N PRO A 923 35.95 22.41 25.29
CA PRO A 923 35.24 23.68 25.12
C PRO A 923 36.14 24.72 24.42
N ASN A 924 35.63 25.34 23.35
CA ASN A 924 36.33 26.39 22.61
C ASN A 924 35.56 27.72 22.69
N LEU A 925 35.59 28.33 23.88
CA LEU A 925 34.87 29.58 24.15
C LEU A 925 35.23 30.73 23.18
N PRO A 926 36.51 30.96 22.78
CA PRO A 926 36.85 32.00 21.81
C PRO A 926 36.17 31.80 20.45
N ALA A 927 36.16 30.57 19.92
CA ALA A 927 35.50 30.26 18.65
C ALA A 927 33.98 30.38 18.76
N ALA A 928 33.39 29.85 19.82
CA ALA A 928 31.95 29.96 20.07
C ALA A 928 31.50 31.43 20.21
N LEU A 929 32.27 32.28 20.91
CA LEU A 929 31.98 33.71 21.01
C LEU A 929 32.14 34.45 19.67
N ALA A 930 33.08 34.04 18.82
CA ALA A 930 33.23 34.61 17.47
C ALA A 930 32.06 34.22 16.56
N ALA A 931 31.65 32.96 16.60
CA ALA A 931 30.47 32.45 15.90
C ALA A 931 29.19 33.15 16.39
N ALA A 932 29.03 33.29 17.71
CA ALA A 932 27.92 34.00 18.33
C ALA A 932 27.89 35.49 17.96
N GLY A 933 29.06 36.15 17.83
CA GLY A 933 29.17 37.52 17.33
C GLY A 933 28.75 37.65 15.85
N THR A 934 29.09 36.66 15.03
CA THR A 934 28.68 36.60 13.62
C THR A 934 27.16 36.40 13.49
N ALA A 935 26.60 35.48 14.30
CA ALA A 935 25.16 35.29 14.38
C ALA A 935 24.45 36.56 14.87
N ALA A 936 24.98 37.21 15.91
CA ALA A 936 24.45 38.47 16.42
C ALA A 936 24.42 39.57 15.35
N ALA A 937 25.46 39.67 14.51
CA ALA A 937 25.50 40.61 13.38
C ALA A 937 24.41 40.33 12.33
N GLN A 938 24.08 39.06 12.09
CA GLN A 938 23.00 38.67 11.17
C GLN A 938 21.59 38.88 11.77
N LEU A 939 21.49 38.84 13.10
CA LEU A 939 20.25 39.05 13.83
C LEU A 939 19.96 40.52 14.17
N SER A 940 20.93 41.42 13.99
CA SER A 940 20.76 42.83 14.33
C SER A 940 19.80 43.51 13.34
N ASP A 941 18.85 44.26 13.86
CA ASP A 941 17.95 45.11 13.07
C ASP A 941 18.13 46.57 13.47
N VAL A 942 18.03 47.50 12.51
CA VAL A 942 18.33 48.94 12.67
C VAL A 942 17.46 49.59 13.75
N LEU A 943 16.30 49.00 14.05
CA LEU A 943 15.33 49.48 15.04
C LEU A 943 15.32 48.65 16.35
N GLY A 944 15.87 47.42 16.35
CA GLY A 944 15.65 46.40 17.39
C GLY A 944 16.72 46.31 18.50
N GLY A 945 17.81 47.09 18.42
CA GLY A 945 18.92 47.06 19.37
C GLY A 945 19.89 45.89 19.18
N LEU A 946 21.00 45.88 19.94
CA LEU A 946 21.98 44.81 19.89
C LEU A 946 21.40 43.50 20.47
N PRO A 947 21.68 42.33 19.87
CA PRO A 947 21.28 41.05 20.44
C PRO A 947 21.91 40.80 21.81
N ARG A 948 21.17 40.14 22.69
CA ARG A 948 21.68 39.69 23.99
C ARG A 948 22.44 38.40 23.81
N LEU A 949 23.71 38.40 24.25
CA LEU A 949 24.51 37.19 24.29
C LEU A 949 24.35 36.53 25.65
N VAL A 950 23.94 35.28 25.70
CA VAL A 950 23.80 34.52 26.95
C VAL A 950 24.65 33.26 26.87
N VAL A 951 25.66 33.15 27.73
CA VAL A 951 26.50 31.96 27.86
C VAL A 951 25.99 31.11 29.03
N LEU A 952 25.64 29.86 28.75
CA LEU A 952 25.15 28.89 29.71
C LEU A 952 26.21 27.80 29.90
N THR A 953 26.87 27.76 31.07
CA THR A 953 28.06 26.91 31.29
C THR A 953 28.23 26.43 32.73
N HIS A 954 29.13 25.47 32.96
CA HIS A 954 29.58 25.08 34.31
C HIS A 954 30.52 26.13 34.96
N PRO A 955 30.77 26.10 36.28
CA PRO A 955 31.53 27.15 36.99
C PRO A 955 33.02 27.22 36.63
N TYR A 956 33.62 26.14 36.11
CA TYR A 956 35.04 26.09 35.78
C TYR A 956 35.43 26.76 34.47
N LEU A 957 34.47 27.29 33.70
CA LEU A 957 34.76 28.00 32.46
C LEU A 957 34.85 29.51 32.73
N ASP A 958 36.04 30.07 32.55
CA ASP A 958 36.27 31.50 32.67
C ASP A 958 35.68 32.24 31.47
N CYS A 959 34.64 33.03 31.73
CA CYS A 959 33.96 33.82 30.72
C CYS A 959 34.45 35.28 30.80
N PRO A 960 34.80 35.92 29.67
CA PRO A 960 35.19 37.32 29.67
C PRO A 960 34.01 38.22 30.05
N THR A 961 34.27 39.35 30.69
CA THR A 961 33.27 40.40 30.91
C THR A 961 33.19 41.31 29.69
N ARG A 962 32.01 41.41 29.06
CA ARG A 962 31.76 42.28 27.90
C ARG A 962 30.38 42.95 28.01
N PRO A 963 30.18 44.16 27.44
CA PRO A 963 28.87 44.78 27.36
C PRO A 963 27.89 43.87 26.60
N GLY A 964 26.68 43.66 27.14
CA GLY A 964 25.64 42.81 26.53
C GLY A 964 25.79 41.31 26.76
N LEU A 965 26.86 40.86 27.42
CA LEU A 965 27.11 39.44 27.72
C LEU A 965 26.57 39.07 29.11
N HIS A 966 25.63 38.13 29.14
CA HIS A 966 25.14 37.47 30.35
C HIS A 966 25.76 36.08 30.48
N VAL A 967 26.10 35.69 31.70
CA VAL A 967 26.65 34.36 31.99
C VAL A 967 25.76 33.67 33.02
N ILE A 968 25.21 32.51 32.68
CA ILE A 968 24.42 31.68 33.58
C ILE A 968 25.25 30.44 33.91
N ARG A 969 25.62 30.30 35.19
CA ARG A 969 26.42 29.20 35.71
C ARG A 969 25.56 28.25 36.54
N VAL A 970 25.66 26.95 36.29
CA VAL A 970 25.03 25.93 37.15
C VAL A 970 26.10 25.28 38.01
N HIS A 971 26.01 25.45 39.33
CA HIS A 971 27.08 25.12 40.27
C HIS A 971 26.96 23.71 40.85
N TYR A 972 28.05 22.97 40.99
CA TYR A 972 28.00 21.67 41.68
C TYR A 972 27.82 21.84 43.19
N PRO A 973 27.12 20.93 43.89
CA PRO A 973 26.90 21.04 45.33
C PRO A 973 28.24 21.00 46.09
N GLY A 974 28.47 21.96 47.00
CA GLY A 974 29.61 21.93 47.93
C GLY A 974 30.86 22.73 47.52
N LEU A 975 30.82 23.48 46.42
CA LEU A 975 31.91 24.39 46.03
C LEU A 975 31.60 25.85 46.47
N PRO A 976 32.62 26.64 46.85
CA PRO A 976 32.42 28.03 47.21
C PRO A 976 32.11 28.89 45.97
N THR A 977 30.99 29.60 46.01
CA THR A 977 30.64 30.64 45.04
C THR A 977 31.33 31.94 45.46
N GLY A 978 32.36 32.37 44.73
CA GLY A 978 32.85 33.75 44.84
C GLY A 978 31.77 34.74 44.40
N ASP A 979 31.93 36.03 44.74
CA ASP A 979 30.99 37.06 44.30
C ASP A 979 30.89 37.07 42.76
N PRO A 980 29.69 36.87 42.19
CA PRO A 980 29.54 36.82 40.75
C PRO A 980 29.86 38.19 40.15
N ALA A 981 30.66 38.19 39.08
CA ALA A 981 30.86 39.38 38.26
C ALA A 981 29.50 39.93 37.78
N PRO A 982 29.39 41.25 37.49
CA PRO A 982 28.14 41.82 36.97
C PRO A 982 27.63 41.03 35.76
N ARG A 983 26.31 40.78 35.71
CA ARG A 983 25.60 39.91 34.73
C ARG A 983 25.97 38.44 34.75
N THR A 984 26.57 37.96 35.84
CA THR A 984 26.74 36.54 36.11
C THR A 984 25.67 36.06 37.09
N HIS A 985 24.91 35.04 36.70
CA HIS A 985 23.86 34.42 37.50
C HIS A 985 24.26 32.99 37.84
N VAL A 986 23.99 32.56 39.09
CA VAL A 986 24.34 31.22 39.56
C VAL A 986 23.08 30.45 39.93
N LEU A 987 22.93 29.24 39.41
CA LEU A 987 21.82 28.32 39.66
C LEU A 987 22.33 27.02 40.29
N ALA A 988 21.48 26.40 41.12
CA ALA A 988 21.72 25.05 41.62
C ALA A 988 21.46 23.98 40.53
N PRO A 989 22.03 22.76 40.61
CA PRO A 989 21.84 21.68 39.62
C PRO A 989 20.41 21.15 39.53
N ALA A 990 19.54 21.53 40.46
CA ALA A 990 18.12 21.19 40.51
C ALA A 990 17.30 22.44 40.86
N ALA A 991 17.63 23.57 40.22
CA ALA A 991 17.02 24.86 40.50
C ALA A 991 15.48 24.82 40.39
N GLY A 992 14.82 25.50 41.33
CA GLY A 992 13.37 25.58 41.39
C GLY A 992 12.76 26.59 40.40
N PRO A 993 11.42 26.60 40.24
CA PRO A 993 10.73 27.53 39.33
C PRO A 993 11.02 29.01 39.61
N ALA A 994 11.07 29.38 40.89
CA ALA A 994 11.31 30.75 41.33
C ALA A 994 12.72 31.22 40.96
N GLU A 995 13.74 30.38 41.20
CA GLU A 995 15.15 30.68 40.89
C GLU A 995 15.36 30.84 39.38
N ILE A 996 14.78 29.95 38.57
CA ILE A 996 14.85 30.04 37.11
C ILE A 996 14.12 31.30 36.60
N HIS A 997 12.93 31.59 37.13
CA HIS A 997 12.19 32.81 36.77
C HIS A 997 12.95 34.09 37.12
N GLU A 998 13.61 34.13 38.28
CA GLU A 998 14.40 35.28 38.71
C GLU A 998 15.58 35.53 37.77
N VAL A 999 16.34 34.49 37.42
CA VAL A 999 17.47 34.59 36.50
C VAL A 999 17.02 35.00 35.10
N ILE A 1000 15.97 34.37 34.56
CA ILE A 1000 15.42 34.76 33.25
C ILE A 1000 14.91 36.20 33.29
N GLY A 1001 14.21 36.60 34.36
CA GLY A 1001 13.74 37.96 34.57
C GLY A 1001 14.87 38.98 34.58
N ALA A 1002 15.98 38.69 35.28
CA ALA A 1002 17.15 39.56 35.33
C ALA A 1002 17.82 39.71 33.95
N VAL A 1003 18.00 38.60 33.23
CA VAL A 1003 18.56 38.61 31.86
C VAL A 1003 17.67 39.38 30.90
N LEU A 1004 16.34 39.35 31.07
CA LEU A 1004 15.38 40.01 30.18
C LEU A 1004 15.08 41.48 30.54
N THR A 1005 15.28 41.89 31.80
CA THR A 1005 15.01 43.27 32.24
C THR A 1005 16.22 44.18 32.24
N ASP A 1006 17.43 43.64 32.12
CA ASP A 1006 18.65 44.44 31.96
C ASP A 1006 18.54 45.34 30.72
N ARG A 1007 18.76 46.65 30.91
CA ARG A 1007 18.66 47.70 29.87
C ARG A 1007 20.04 48.19 29.42
N THR A 1008 21.10 47.65 30.00
CA THR A 1008 22.50 48.02 29.75
C THR A 1008 23.20 46.94 28.94
#